data_AF-A0AAD9XWF2-F1
#
_entry.id   AF-A0AAD9XWF2-F1
#
_cell.length_a   1.000
_cell.length_b   1.000
_cell.length_c   1.000
_cell.angle_alpha   90.00
_cell.angle_beta   90.00
_cell.angle_gamma   90.00
#
_symmetry.space_group_name_H-M   'P 1'
#
loop_
_entity.id
_entity.type
_entity.pdbx_description
1 polymer ?
#
loop_
_entity_poly.entity_id
_entity_poly.type
_entity_poly.pdbx_seq_one_letter_code
_entity_poly.pdbx_strand_id
1 'polypeptide(L)'
;GSAVVATVAVGAAKGFGLSNIKLNPHKLLLYETGSFFKKHKDSEKEPGMIGTLVVVLPSEHQGGDVHVSFGSDVRSFSTAPFSTFDITALAWFSDVSHEVKELVSGYRLALTYNIIQQTGEPQSAAFWGQQAQEVKKLLRQWENNFPEEDFLVYPLDHKYSQSTVSVQNMKGRDKAVCKILQNVGSESGVYLLFGHMTRSEQGAMPHWYGYGAEDDDDDEEDTYTTMNKIYSAEGDEIDASIDPEKEQILDMDKFTSGNADSEDEGEFTGNEAAENTLRYHNYVVVLLKKKSLRFHHIGSTASLLQFENSISMVASDLEKHIDDRATRSAAQTFLRDCIERHGISANGVYMLTRCAMQLDDSDLFRKVMSSAAEQSKKIHSKALGMTRDYLEEKFTSNPDAVEWEKWIGTSAQSSLGALQTTVSKLCYQFKSEALRKSFAQWGLKKLNEKLESQEVMTTEELVFFTHGLKVHNENQDWIKSTLLQTLVVRGTRDLLYQVLSSVFENREKPEYLDAMEVYGYVLDQGPGPLLLQGSDIIPRPIRAGGACSGPLREFTAIFNNVLDLGLKAHGLKLLNALCDNLVRLKKEWEPKNVGGDVMAKLIGPLITALETHGIPGPSALKDFLQLVLGEGLHKQIPPRPPKPLGWNHKPKNKCNRFTGAFCRACDELHVFLANKKDKVWRYQTGDSLRNHVEAMLRTSTMMGHFKLTTERVGSPYTLVVEKTGREYADELDYWKESLITLEH
;
A
#
# COMPACT_ATOMS: atom_id res chain seq x y z
N GLY A 1 55.50 18.70 22.50
CA GLY A 1 55.12 20.11 22.26
C GLY A 1 54.98 20.41 20.77
N SER A 2 56.10 20.52 20.04
CA SER A 2 56.15 20.99 18.64
C SER A 2 55.21 20.24 17.66
N ALA A 3 55.16 18.91 17.72
CA ALA A 3 54.33 18.10 16.82
C ALA A 3 52.81 18.35 16.97
N VAL A 4 52.31 18.54 18.19
CA VAL A 4 50.87 18.76 18.43
C VAL A 4 50.45 20.13 17.89
N VAL A 5 51.23 21.17 18.15
CA VAL A 5 50.95 22.53 17.64
C VAL A 5 51.00 22.55 16.12
N ALA A 6 51.94 21.84 15.49
CA ALA A 6 52.00 21.71 14.04
C ALA A 6 50.74 21.00 13.47
N THR A 7 50.28 19.91 14.09
CA THR A 7 49.05 19.21 13.68
C THR A 7 47.83 20.11 13.83
N VAL A 8 47.71 20.84 14.95
CA VAL A 8 46.61 21.79 15.17
C VAL A 8 46.68 22.97 14.20
N ALA A 9 47.88 23.45 13.84
CA ALA A 9 48.07 24.48 12.82
C ALA A 9 47.57 24.04 11.46
N VAL A 10 47.95 22.84 11.02
CA VAL A 10 47.46 22.25 9.77
C VAL A 10 45.95 22.05 9.82
N GLY A 11 45.41 21.62 10.96
CA GLY A 11 43.97 21.50 11.19
C GLY A 11 43.23 22.84 11.07
N ALA A 12 43.75 23.90 11.69
CA ALA A 12 43.18 25.24 11.62
C ALA A 12 43.25 25.81 10.20
N ALA A 13 44.38 25.66 9.50
CA ALA A 13 44.55 26.07 8.11
C ALA A 13 43.51 25.42 7.19
N LYS A 14 43.40 24.08 7.28
CA LYS A 14 42.41 23.29 6.55
C LYS A 14 40.98 23.69 6.92
N GLY A 15 40.72 23.99 8.19
CA GLY A 15 39.42 24.43 8.70
C GLY A 15 38.96 25.77 8.12
N PHE A 16 39.90 26.71 7.91
CA PHE A 16 39.63 27.99 7.26
C PHE A 16 39.66 27.95 5.73
N GLY A 17 40.04 26.81 5.12
CA GLY A 17 40.22 26.73 3.67
C GLY A 17 41.44 27.53 3.18
N LEU A 18 42.40 27.80 4.07
CA LEU A 18 43.59 28.59 3.79
C LEU A 18 44.80 27.70 3.49
N SER A 19 45.65 28.15 2.58
CA SER A 19 46.99 27.62 2.37
C SER A 19 48.03 28.56 3.02
N ASN A 20 49.12 28.00 3.55
CA ASN A 20 50.28 28.74 4.08
C ASN A 20 49.97 29.74 5.21
N ILE A 21 49.43 29.25 6.33
CA ILE A 21 49.33 30.04 7.57
C ILE A 21 50.54 29.80 8.48
N LYS A 22 50.97 30.84 9.19
CA LYS A 22 51.96 30.77 10.27
C LYS A 22 51.26 31.03 11.60
N LEU A 23 51.57 30.22 12.62
CA LEU A 23 51.10 30.47 13.98
C LEU A 23 52.20 31.12 14.82
N ASN A 24 51.95 32.32 15.33
CA ASN A 24 52.84 32.99 16.26
C ASN A 24 52.27 32.84 17.69
N PRO A 25 53.01 32.25 18.66
CA PRO A 25 52.56 32.17 20.05
C PRO A 25 52.27 33.56 20.63
N HIS A 26 51.13 33.72 21.30
CA HIS A 26 50.71 35.01 21.87
C HIS A 26 50.71 35.01 23.40
N LYS A 27 49.84 34.22 24.04
CA LYS A 27 49.70 34.16 25.51
C LYS A 27 49.40 32.75 26.01
N LEU A 28 49.88 32.44 27.21
CA LEU A 28 49.39 31.34 28.04
C LEU A 28 48.52 31.94 29.14
N LEU A 29 47.28 31.48 29.26
CA LEU A 29 46.27 32.00 30.18
C LEU A 29 45.82 30.88 31.12
N LEU A 30 45.88 31.13 32.42
CA LEU A 30 45.26 30.28 33.45
C LEU A 30 44.01 31.00 33.96
N TYR A 31 42.85 30.38 33.76
CA TYR A 31 41.58 30.85 34.28
C TYR A 31 41.24 30.07 35.55
N GLU A 32 40.85 30.79 36.60
CA GLU A 32 40.35 30.23 37.86
C GLU A 32 38.82 30.36 37.94
N THR A 33 38.20 29.70 38.92
CA THR A 33 36.77 29.81 39.21
C THR A 33 36.31 31.27 39.28
N GLY A 34 35.22 31.59 38.58
CA GLY A 34 34.68 32.95 38.44
C GLY A 34 35.33 33.78 37.33
N SER A 35 36.40 33.29 36.69
CA SER A 35 37.02 33.98 35.56
C SER A 35 36.13 33.92 34.32
N PHE A 36 36.08 35.02 33.57
CA PHE A 36 35.36 35.12 32.30
C PHE A 36 36.09 36.08 31.36
N PHE A 37 35.69 36.08 30.09
CA PHE A 37 36.16 37.06 29.12
C PHE A 37 34.97 37.70 28.41
N LYS A 38 34.80 39.03 28.56
CA LYS A 38 33.68 39.74 27.96
C LYS A 38 33.72 39.67 26.44
N LYS A 39 32.54 39.78 25.82
CA LYS A 39 32.39 39.84 24.38
C LYS A 39 33.24 40.97 23.78
N HIS A 40 34.15 40.63 22.87
CA HIS A 40 35.02 41.58 22.16
C HIS A 40 35.46 40.99 20.81
N LYS A 41 36.10 41.81 19.97
CA LYS A 41 36.78 41.36 18.74
C LYS A 41 38.29 41.46 18.96
N ASP A 42 39.04 40.59 18.30
CA ASP A 42 40.49 40.69 18.31
C ASP A 42 40.93 41.84 17.40
N SER A 43 41.79 42.71 17.90
CA SER A 43 42.51 43.66 17.06
C SER A 43 43.65 42.96 16.34
N GLU A 44 44.04 43.45 15.17
CA GLU A 44 45.29 43.04 14.53
C GLU A 44 46.47 43.41 15.44
N LYS A 45 47.23 42.40 15.89
CA LYS A 45 48.37 42.59 16.81
C LYS A 45 49.71 42.50 16.08
N GLU A 46 49.72 41.85 14.93
CA GLU A 46 50.89 41.62 14.09
C GLU A 46 50.46 41.71 12.62
N PRO A 47 51.32 42.23 11.72
CA PRO A 47 50.99 42.35 10.31
C PRO A 47 50.56 41.01 9.69
N GLY A 48 49.39 41.00 9.06
CA GLY A 48 48.84 39.80 8.41
C GLY A 48 48.13 38.85 9.37
N MET A 49 47.86 39.27 10.61
CA MET A 49 47.03 38.52 11.55
C MET A 49 45.57 38.51 11.09
N ILE A 50 45.09 37.33 10.71
CA ILE A 50 43.72 37.11 10.26
C ILE A 50 42.82 36.51 11.35
N GLY A 51 43.39 36.01 12.45
CA GLY A 51 42.61 35.35 13.48
C GLY A 51 43.42 34.87 14.67
N THR A 52 42.73 34.17 15.57
CA THR A 52 43.29 33.64 16.82
C THR A 52 42.98 32.15 16.91
N LEU A 53 43.99 31.35 17.28
CA LEU A 53 43.85 29.95 17.68
C LEU A 53 44.01 29.85 19.20
N VAL A 54 43.07 29.19 19.86
CA VAL A 54 43.09 28.88 21.29
C VAL A 54 43.15 27.37 21.47
N VAL A 55 44.16 26.90 22.20
CA VAL A 55 44.38 25.49 22.56
C VAL A 55 44.21 25.37 24.07
N VAL A 56 43.09 24.79 24.50
CA VAL A 56 42.82 24.45 25.90
C VAL A 56 43.56 23.17 26.22
N LEU A 57 44.48 23.25 27.19
CA LEU A 57 45.30 22.14 27.65
C LEU A 57 44.54 21.32 28.71
N PRO A 58 44.95 20.05 28.95
CA PRO A 58 44.32 19.21 29.96
C PRO A 58 44.37 19.88 31.33
N SER A 59 43.20 20.27 31.82
CA SER A 59 42.98 20.98 33.07
C SER A 59 41.49 20.86 33.40
N GLU A 60 41.18 20.15 34.49
CA GLU A 60 39.80 19.87 34.87
C GLU A 60 39.04 21.16 35.21
N HIS A 61 37.93 21.42 34.51
CA HIS A 61 37.07 22.56 34.75
C HIS A 61 35.60 22.32 34.36
N GLN A 62 34.70 23.14 34.91
CA GLN A 62 33.31 23.28 34.49
C GLN A 62 33.00 24.73 34.08
N GLY A 63 32.12 24.91 33.09
CA GLY A 63 31.87 26.22 32.48
C GLY A 63 33.00 26.63 31.53
N GLY A 64 33.18 27.93 31.30
CA GLY A 64 34.22 28.42 30.39
C GLY A 64 33.87 28.28 28.90
N ASP A 65 32.60 28.08 28.56
CA ASP A 65 32.14 27.91 27.19
C ASP A 65 32.47 29.14 26.34
N VAL A 66 33.03 28.90 25.16
CA VAL A 66 33.42 29.94 24.21
C VAL A 66 32.23 30.24 23.30
N HIS A 67 31.69 31.43 23.42
CA HIS A 67 30.65 31.96 22.54
C HIS A 67 31.30 32.80 21.46
N VAL A 68 31.05 32.48 20.20
CA VAL A 68 31.48 33.28 19.05
C VAL A 68 30.27 33.81 18.30
N SER A 69 30.38 35.01 17.76
CA SER A 69 29.31 35.62 16.96
C SER A 69 29.86 36.50 15.85
N PHE A 70 29.26 36.36 14.66
CA PHE A 70 29.53 37.21 13.51
C PHE A 70 28.20 37.53 12.82
N GLY A 71 27.86 38.82 12.71
CA GLY A 71 26.52 39.22 12.27
C GLY A 71 25.43 38.67 13.21
N SER A 72 24.43 38.00 12.62
CA SER A 72 23.36 37.28 13.34
C SER A 72 23.75 35.89 13.81
N ASP A 73 24.84 35.32 13.28
CA ASP A 73 25.24 33.95 13.61
C ASP A 73 25.95 33.91 14.97
N VAL A 74 25.45 33.05 15.86
CA VAL A 74 26.02 32.82 17.19
C VAL A 74 26.24 31.33 17.39
N ARG A 75 27.43 30.95 17.84
CA ARG A 75 27.75 29.56 18.20
C ARG A 75 28.39 29.50 19.58
N SER A 76 28.11 28.41 20.30
CA SER A 76 28.71 28.11 21.59
C SER A 76 29.49 26.80 21.49
N PHE A 77 30.71 26.80 22.03
CA PHE A 77 31.60 25.66 22.06
C PHE A 77 32.01 25.37 23.50
N SER A 78 31.67 24.18 24.00
CA SER A 78 32.05 23.77 25.34
C SER A 78 33.44 23.16 25.37
N THR A 79 34.25 23.58 26.34
CA THR A 79 35.62 23.06 26.55
C THR A 79 35.74 22.12 27.75
N ALA A 80 34.67 21.98 28.54
CA ALA A 80 34.64 21.22 29.79
C ALA A 80 34.53 19.69 29.65
N PRO A 81 33.71 19.10 28.73
CA PRO A 81 33.34 17.67 28.77
C PRO A 81 34.50 16.66 28.77
N PHE A 82 35.66 17.01 28.22
CA PHE A 82 36.85 16.15 28.14
C PHE A 82 38.10 16.81 28.75
N SER A 83 37.90 17.88 29.52
CA SER A 83 38.96 18.80 29.96
C SER A 83 40.04 18.16 30.84
N THR A 84 39.75 17.06 31.54
CA THR A 84 40.69 16.39 32.44
C THR A 84 41.89 15.78 31.71
N PHE A 85 41.68 15.27 30.49
CA PHE A 85 42.71 14.49 29.77
C PHE A 85 42.91 14.90 28.31
N ASP A 86 41.93 15.54 27.68
CA ASP A 86 42.00 15.92 26.26
C ASP A 86 42.35 17.40 26.05
N ILE A 87 42.78 17.68 24.82
CA ILE A 87 43.04 19.03 24.31
C ILE A 87 41.86 19.47 23.47
N THR A 88 41.37 20.69 23.69
CA THR A 88 40.37 21.31 22.80
C THR A 88 41.01 22.48 22.05
N ALA A 89 40.96 22.47 20.72
CA ALA A 89 41.45 23.57 19.90
C ALA A 89 40.29 24.30 19.21
N LEU A 90 40.29 25.63 19.29
CA LEU A 90 39.29 26.52 18.72
C LEU A 90 40.00 27.60 17.92
N ALA A 91 39.53 27.92 16.72
CA ALA A 91 40.09 29.02 15.94
C ALA A 91 38.98 29.88 15.36
N TRP A 92 39.20 31.20 15.29
CA TRP A 92 38.28 32.16 14.69
C TRP A 92 39.02 33.30 14.00
N PHE A 93 38.35 33.96 13.04
CA PHE A 93 38.87 35.18 12.41
C PHE A 93 38.82 36.37 13.37
N SER A 94 39.70 37.35 13.18
CA SER A 94 39.85 38.51 14.07
C SER A 94 38.60 39.40 14.14
N ASP A 95 37.81 39.44 13.07
CA ASP A 95 36.56 40.19 12.96
C ASP A 95 35.35 39.50 13.59
N VAL A 96 35.50 38.27 14.09
CA VAL A 96 34.50 37.53 14.87
C VAL A 96 34.50 38.01 16.32
N SER A 97 33.32 38.34 16.85
CA SER A 97 33.19 38.69 18.27
C SER A 97 33.17 37.41 19.10
N HIS A 98 33.95 37.36 20.17
CA HIS A 98 34.03 36.19 21.03
C HIS A 98 33.95 36.55 22.51
N GLU A 99 33.41 35.64 23.31
CA GLU A 99 33.19 35.74 24.75
C GLU A 99 33.51 34.38 25.37
N VAL A 100 34.15 34.37 26.54
CA VAL A 100 34.33 33.16 27.35
C VAL A 100 33.41 33.28 28.55
N LYS A 101 32.45 32.37 28.70
CA LYS A 101 31.54 32.36 29.84
C LYS A 101 32.29 32.04 31.13
N GLU A 102 31.64 32.36 32.23
CA GLU A 102 32.20 32.17 33.57
C GLU A 102 32.62 30.72 33.81
N LEU A 103 33.79 30.54 34.41
CA LEU A 103 34.27 29.26 34.88
C LEU A 103 33.59 28.92 36.21
N VAL A 104 32.80 27.86 36.24
CA VAL A 104 31.99 27.47 37.40
C VAL A 104 32.83 26.75 38.45
N SER A 105 33.81 25.95 38.03
CA SER A 105 34.76 25.27 38.94
C SER A 105 36.03 24.82 38.20
N GLY A 106 37.08 24.55 38.96
CA GLY A 106 38.36 24.05 38.45
C GLY A 106 39.24 25.14 37.84
N TYR A 107 40.15 24.72 36.96
CA TYR A 107 41.08 25.62 36.27
C TYR A 107 41.09 25.32 34.78
N ARG A 108 41.07 26.37 33.95
CA ARG A 108 41.16 26.24 32.49
C ARG A 108 42.47 26.85 32.03
N LEU A 109 43.39 26.03 31.55
CA LEU A 109 44.68 26.46 31.00
C LEU A 109 44.60 26.55 29.47
N ALA A 110 44.86 27.72 28.89
CA ALA A 110 44.70 27.96 27.46
C ALA A 110 45.93 28.65 26.85
N LEU A 111 46.47 28.06 25.78
CA LEU A 111 47.46 28.68 24.90
C LEU A 111 46.75 29.43 23.77
N THR A 112 47.20 30.63 23.46
CA THR A 112 46.67 31.45 22.37
C THR A 112 47.77 31.74 21.35
N TYR A 113 47.42 31.66 20.07
CA TYR A 113 48.31 31.92 18.94
C TYR A 113 47.63 32.90 17.98
N ASN A 114 48.42 33.83 17.44
CA ASN A 114 48.00 34.68 16.33
C ASN A 114 48.15 33.87 15.02
N ILE A 115 47.10 33.84 14.21
CA ILE A 115 47.09 33.19 12.90
C ILE A 115 47.48 34.22 11.87
N ILE A 116 48.65 34.05 11.26
CA ILE A 116 49.22 34.96 10.27
C ILE A 116 49.10 34.34 8.89
N GLN A 117 48.50 35.05 7.94
CA GLN A 117 48.49 34.66 6.54
C GLN A 117 49.77 35.16 5.88
N GLN A 118 50.55 34.26 5.27
CA GLN A 118 51.86 34.64 4.70
C GLN A 118 51.76 35.20 3.28
N THR A 119 50.75 34.80 2.52
CA THR A 119 50.56 35.20 1.11
C THR A 119 49.09 35.40 0.76
N GLY A 120 48.81 36.34 -0.14
CA GLY A 120 47.46 36.68 -0.61
C GLY A 120 46.81 37.84 0.15
N GLU A 121 45.61 38.24 -0.29
CA GLU A 121 44.81 39.24 0.41
C GLU A 121 44.34 38.72 1.78
N PRO A 122 44.25 39.57 2.81
CA PRO A 122 43.80 39.16 4.15
C PRO A 122 42.36 38.64 4.10
N GLN A 123 42.17 37.35 4.37
CA GLN A 123 40.84 36.76 4.45
C GLN A 123 40.21 36.94 5.83
N SER A 124 38.94 37.34 5.89
CA SER A 124 38.18 37.60 7.11
C SER A 124 36.80 36.93 7.05
N ALA A 125 36.09 36.85 8.18
CA ALA A 125 34.71 36.35 8.15
C ALA A 125 33.80 37.23 7.27
N ALA A 126 34.04 38.54 7.26
CA ALA A 126 33.33 39.48 6.38
C ALA A 126 33.62 39.26 4.90
N PHE A 127 34.87 38.96 4.53
CA PHE A 127 35.24 38.58 3.17
C PHE A 127 34.37 37.39 2.74
N TRP A 128 34.45 36.26 3.46
CA TRP A 128 33.68 35.05 3.16
C TRP A 128 32.16 35.29 3.09
N GLY A 129 31.63 36.15 3.96
CA GLY A 129 30.24 36.59 3.89
C GLY A 129 29.89 37.32 2.59
N GLN A 130 30.79 38.18 2.10
CA GLN A 130 30.65 38.86 0.81
C GLN A 130 30.72 37.88 -0.36
N GLN A 131 31.64 36.91 -0.37
CA GLN A 131 31.67 35.92 -1.47
C GLN A 131 30.40 35.06 -1.48
N ALA A 132 29.88 34.69 -0.32
CA ALA A 132 28.61 33.97 -0.26
C ALA A 132 27.45 34.78 -0.89
N GLN A 133 27.41 36.11 -0.70
CA GLN A 133 26.41 36.98 -1.35
C GLN A 133 26.64 37.13 -2.85
N GLU A 134 27.89 37.21 -3.32
CA GLU A 134 28.19 37.23 -4.75
C GLU A 134 27.80 35.91 -5.42
N VAL A 135 28.12 34.76 -4.81
CA VAL A 135 27.66 33.44 -5.29
C VAL A 135 26.13 33.39 -5.33
N LYS A 136 25.44 33.91 -4.31
CA LYS A 136 23.97 33.99 -4.28
C LYS A 136 23.42 34.76 -5.47
N LYS A 137 24.03 35.91 -5.75
CA LYS A 137 23.66 36.76 -6.87
C LYS A 137 23.87 36.03 -8.21
N LEU A 138 25.01 35.36 -8.38
CA LEU A 138 25.30 34.58 -9.59
C LEU A 138 24.33 33.42 -9.78
N LEU A 139 24.02 32.65 -8.73
CA LEU A 139 23.04 31.55 -8.81
C LEU A 139 21.65 32.07 -9.21
N ARG A 140 21.22 33.21 -8.66
CA ARG A 140 19.96 33.85 -9.06
C ARG A 140 19.98 34.37 -10.50
N GLN A 141 21.12 34.87 -10.98
CA GLN A 141 21.26 35.28 -12.37
C GLN A 141 21.20 34.07 -13.30
N TRP A 142 21.86 32.97 -12.94
CA TRP A 142 21.79 31.72 -13.68
C TRP A 142 20.37 31.15 -13.74
N GLU A 143 19.65 31.14 -12.62
CA GLU A 143 18.26 30.67 -12.54
C GLU A 143 17.32 31.43 -13.49
N ASN A 144 17.54 32.74 -13.65
CA ASN A 144 16.68 33.63 -14.44
C ASN A 144 17.10 33.76 -15.91
N ASN A 145 18.41 33.84 -16.18
CA ASN A 145 18.92 34.18 -17.51
C ASN A 145 19.11 32.95 -18.40
N PHE A 146 19.28 31.77 -17.82
CA PHE A 146 19.52 30.53 -18.55
C PHE A 146 18.47 29.48 -18.16
N PRO A 147 17.18 29.69 -18.47
CA PRO A 147 16.10 28.83 -17.99
C PRO A 147 16.19 27.39 -18.48
N GLU A 148 16.79 27.17 -19.66
CA GLU A 148 16.97 25.84 -20.30
C GLU A 148 18.12 25.03 -19.68
N GLU A 149 19.08 25.70 -19.01
CA GLU A 149 20.21 25.01 -18.37
C GLU A 149 19.80 24.50 -16.99
N ASP A 150 19.47 23.22 -16.89
CA ASP A 150 18.89 22.63 -15.68
C ASP A 150 19.90 22.43 -14.53
N PHE A 151 21.17 22.23 -14.85
CA PHE A 151 22.22 21.97 -13.86
C PHE A 151 23.59 22.50 -14.28
N LEU A 152 24.50 22.60 -13.31
CA LEU A 152 25.93 22.87 -13.51
C LEU A 152 26.76 21.89 -12.68
N VAL A 153 27.94 21.53 -13.18
CA VAL A 153 28.85 20.58 -12.53
C VAL A 153 30.13 21.28 -12.11
N TYR A 154 30.49 21.11 -10.83
CA TYR A 154 31.72 21.65 -10.24
C TYR A 154 32.64 20.51 -9.78
N PRO A 155 33.83 20.34 -10.38
CA PRO A 155 34.80 19.32 -9.97
C PRO A 155 35.39 19.58 -8.57
N LEU A 156 35.41 18.57 -7.71
CA LEU A 156 36.03 18.66 -6.38
C LEU A 156 37.55 18.47 -6.43
N ASP A 157 38.26 19.03 -5.44
CA ASP A 157 39.72 18.94 -5.35
C ASP A 157 40.22 17.57 -4.87
N HIS A 158 39.47 16.93 -3.96
CA HIS A 158 39.89 15.67 -3.35
C HIS A 158 39.17 14.47 -3.97
N LYS A 159 39.85 13.30 -3.94
CA LYS A 159 39.20 12.01 -4.16
C LYS A 159 38.39 11.61 -2.93
N TYR A 160 37.15 11.18 -3.17
CA TYR A 160 36.22 10.69 -2.17
C TYR A 160 35.85 9.24 -2.45
N SER A 161 35.14 8.59 -1.53
CA SER A 161 34.54 7.28 -1.73
C SER A 161 33.03 7.37 -1.62
N GLN A 162 32.32 6.37 -2.16
CA GLN A 162 30.86 6.33 -2.11
C GLN A 162 30.33 6.38 -0.66
N SER A 163 31.08 5.85 0.30
CA SER A 163 30.73 5.85 1.73
C SER A 163 31.02 7.16 2.47
N THR A 164 31.72 8.11 1.85
CA THR A 164 32.19 9.35 2.50
C THR A 164 31.66 10.62 1.84
N VAL A 165 30.91 10.53 0.74
CA VAL A 165 30.43 11.70 0.00
C VAL A 165 29.24 12.35 0.72
N SER A 166 29.50 13.39 1.51
CA SER A 166 28.49 14.28 2.10
C SER A 166 29.12 15.60 2.51
N VAL A 167 28.33 16.67 2.65
CA VAL A 167 28.86 18.00 3.02
C VAL A 167 29.66 17.96 4.33
N GLN A 168 29.28 17.09 5.27
CA GLN A 168 29.94 16.96 6.58
C GLN A 168 31.35 16.37 6.47
N ASN A 169 31.55 15.47 5.51
CA ASN A 169 32.75 14.67 5.32
C ASN A 169 33.74 15.27 4.30
N MET A 170 33.36 16.35 3.61
CA MET A 170 34.23 17.08 2.69
C MET A 170 35.52 17.57 3.37
N LYS A 171 36.61 17.63 2.61
CA LYS A 171 37.97 17.94 3.09
C LYS A 171 38.47 19.27 2.53
N GLY A 172 39.21 20.02 3.35
CA GLY A 172 39.90 21.25 2.92
C GLY A 172 38.98 22.26 2.23
N ARG A 173 39.40 22.74 1.05
CA ARG A 173 38.67 23.72 0.24
C ARG A 173 37.27 23.25 -0.17
N ASP A 174 37.11 21.98 -0.54
CA ASP A 174 35.81 21.40 -0.90
C ASP A 174 34.77 21.61 0.21
N LYS A 175 35.19 21.49 1.47
CA LYS A 175 34.30 21.69 2.62
C LYS A 175 33.80 23.13 2.71
N ALA A 176 34.67 24.10 2.45
CA ALA A 176 34.29 25.51 2.47
C ALA A 176 33.32 25.83 1.33
N VAL A 177 33.63 25.37 0.11
CA VAL A 177 32.80 25.56 -1.08
C VAL A 177 31.42 24.93 -0.90
N CYS A 178 31.37 23.64 -0.52
CA CYS A 178 30.10 22.92 -0.35
C CYS A 178 29.21 23.54 0.74
N LYS A 179 29.79 24.04 1.84
CA LYS A 179 29.01 24.74 2.88
C LYS A 179 28.40 26.04 2.37
N ILE A 180 29.15 26.83 1.61
CA ILE A 180 28.63 28.07 1.02
C ILE A 180 27.52 27.74 0.03
N LEU A 181 27.77 26.81 -0.89
CA LEU A 181 26.79 26.42 -1.90
C LEU A 181 25.54 25.76 -1.30
N GLN A 182 25.64 24.96 -0.24
CA GLN A 182 24.48 24.38 0.44
C GLN A 182 23.60 25.47 1.06
N ASN A 183 24.21 26.42 1.78
CA ASN A 183 23.47 27.50 2.45
C ASN A 183 22.82 28.43 1.42
N VAL A 184 23.57 28.83 0.40
CA VAL A 184 23.17 29.85 -0.57
C VAL A 184 22.29 29.28 -1.68
N GLY A 185 22.56 28.04 -2.11
CA GLY A 185 21.86 27.37 -3.20
C GLY A 185 20.38 27.17 -2.88
N SER A 186 20.06 26.70 -1.68
CA SER A 186 18.67 26.46 -1.30
C SER A 186 17.82 27.73 -1.35
N GLU A 187 18.35 28.86 -0.86
CA GLU A 187 17.70 30.19 -0.92
C GLU A 187 17.65 30.81 -2.33
N SER A 188 18.28 30.16 -3.29
CA SER A 188 18.38 30.58 -4.69
C SER A 188 17.65 29.62 -5.65
N GLY A 189 16.89 28.65 -5.12
CA GLY A 189 16.14 27.70 -5.95
C GLY A 189 17.00 26.57 -6.53
N VAL A 190 18.13 26.25 -5.91
CA VAL A 190 19.10 25.25 -6.38
C VAL A 190 19.38 24.21 -5.29
N TYR A 191 19.38 22.93 -5.66
CA TYR A 191 19.88 21.82 -4.85
C TYR A 191 21.38 21.66 -5.04
N LEU A 192 22.08 21.41 -3.93
CA LEU A 192 23.44 20.88 -3.94
C LEU A 192 23.37 19.36 -3.86
N LEU A 193 23.86 18.71 -4.89
CA LEU A 193 23.98 17.25 -5.00
C LEU A 193 25.46 16.89 -5.21
N PHE A 194 25.80 15.63 -5.00
CA PHE A 194 27.12 15.10 -5.37
C PHE A 194 26.99 14.08 -6.49
N GLY A 195 27.89 14.12 -7.45
CA GLY A 195 27.97 13.16 -8.55
C GLY A 195 29.25 12.33 -8.47
N HIS A 196 29.17 11.05 -8.81
CA HIS A 196 30.33 10.21 -9.09
C HIS A 196 30.43 10.01 -10.60
N MET A 197 31.40 10.69 -11.22
CA MET A 197 31.61 10.67 -12.66
C MET A 197 32.81 9.78 -13.02
N THR A 198 32.66 9.00 -14.08
CA THR A 198 33.77 8.28 -14.72
C THR A 198 34.02 8.88 -16.08
N ARG A 199 35.27 9.28 -16.33
CA ARG A 199 35.75 9.57 -17.68
C ARG A 199 36.54 8.37 -18.19
N SER A 200 36.27 7.93 -19.41
CA SER A 200 36.94 6.82 -20.06
C SER A 200 37.62 7.30 -21.33
N GLU A 201 38.89 6.92 -21.51
CA GLU A 201 39.70 7.21 -22.69
C GLU A 201 40.09 5.86 -23.33
N GLN A 202 39.75 5.67 -24.60
CA GLN A 202 40.23 4.54 -25.42
C GLN A 202 41.44 4.98 -26.24
N GLY A 203 42.48 4.15 -26.31
CA GLY A 203 43.72 4.48 -27.02
C GLY A 203 43.53 4.55 -28.53
N ALA A 204 44.03 5.61 -29.17
CA ALA A 204 43.95 5.82 -30.62
C ALA A 204 44.63 4.69 -31.44
N MET A 205 44.00 4.26 -32.53
CA MET A 205 44.55 3.28 -33.47
C MET A 205 45.91 3.76 -34.05
N PRO A 206 46.98 2.96 -34.00
CA PRO A 206 48.20 3.28 -34.75
C PRO A 206 47.96 3.04 -36.25
N HIS A 207 47.80 4.12 -37.02
CA HIS A 207 47.79 4.07 -38.49
C HIS A 207 49.07 3.38 -39.02
N TRP A 208 48.95 2.21 -39.65
CA TRP A 208 50.07 1.59 -40.37
C TRP A 208 49.68 1.15 -41.80
N TYR A 209 50.04 2.01 -42.75
CA TYR A 209 50.20 1.92 -44.22
C TYR A 209 49.04 1.51 -45.15
N GLY A 210 48.71 2.43 -46.08
CA GLY A 210 48.56 2.04 -47.50
C GLY A 210 47.64 2.88 -48.41
N TYR A 211 48.12 4.06 -48.86
CA TYR A 211 47.76 4.78 -50.10
C TYR A 211 46.29 5.16 -50.39
N GLY A 212 46.02 6.47 -50.29
CA GLY A 212 44.94 7.15 -51.02
C GLY A 212 44.34 8.28 -50.19
N ALA A 213 44.49 9.51 -50.66
CA ALA A 213 43.85 10.73 -50.15
C ALA A 213 42.35 10.51 -49.81
N GLU A 214 41.76 11.19 -48.84
CA GLU A 214 41.63 12.65 -48.72
C GLU A 214 41.47 13.06 -47.25
N ASP A 215 41.82 14.31 -46.96
CA ASP A 215 41.78 14.96 -45.65
C ASP A 215 40.39 14.85 -44.99
N ASP A 216 40.32 14.15 -43.85
CA ASP A 216 39.34 14.38 -42.78
C ASP A 216 40.14 14.35 -41.46
N ASP A 217 40.61 15.53 -41.05
CA ASP A 217 41.26 15.80 -39.75
C ASP A 217 40.19 15.74 -38.62
N ASP A 218 39.68 14.55 -38.28
CA ASP A 218 38.98 14.31 -37.02
C ASP A 218 39.61 13.08 -36.34
N ASP A 219 40.86 13.23 -35.87
CA ASP A 219 41.46 12.38 -34.83
C ASP A 219 40.71 12.64 -33.50
N GLU A 220 39.43 12.24 -33.39
CA GLU A 220 38.71 12.23 -32.11
C GLU A 220 39.17 11.01 -31.30
N GLU A 221 40.02 11.25 -30.28
CA GLU A 221 40.17 10.30 -29.17
C GLU A 221 38.77 10.02 -28.59
N ASP A 222 38.31 8.77 -28.67
CA ASP A 222 37.01 8.31 -28.13
C ASP A 222 36.99 8.44 -26.59
N THR A 223 36.74 9.66 -26.12
CA THR A 223 36.65 10.02 -24.71
C THR A 223 35.19 10.26 -24.36
N TYR A 224 34.61 9.39 -23.52
CA TYR A 224 33.25 9.58 -23.01
C TYR A 224 33.23 9.74 -21.50
N THR A 225 32.26 10.52 -21.01
CA THR A 225 32.06 10.81 -19.59
C THR A 225 30.68 10.35 -19.16
N THR A 226 30.60 9.58 -18.08
CA THR A 226 29.34 9.05 -17.54
C THR A 226 29.14 9.48 -16.10
N MET A 227 27.92 9.92 -15.77
CA MET A 227 27.50 10.09 -14.39
C MET A 227 27.00 8.76 -13.84
N ASN A 228 27.77 8.13 -12.96
CA ASN A 228 27.41 6.80 -12.47
C ASN A 228 26.34 6.85 -11.38
N LYS A 229 26.46 7.80 -10.45
CA LYS A 229 25.63 7.90 -9.25
C LYS A 229 25.49 9.35 -8.78
N ILE A 230 24.33 9.67 -8.21
CA ILE A 230 24.04 10.99 -7.64
C ILE A 230 23.58 10.84 -6.19
N TYR A 231 24.05 11.73 -5.34
CA TYR A 231 23.80 11.73 -3.90
C TYR A 231 23.23 13.07 -3.43
N SER A 232 22.38 13.05 -2.41
CA SER A 232 21.94 14.24 -1.69
C SER A 232 23.10 14.91 -0.95
N ALA A 233 22.88 16.13 -0.42
CA ALA A 233 23.88 16.82 0.39
C ALA A 233 24.27 16.05 1.67
N GLU A 234 23.35 15.22 2.17
CA GLU A 234 23.51 14.32 3.31
C GLU A 234 24.28 13.03 2.97
N GLY A 235 24.41 12.70 1.68
CA GLY A 235 25.14 11.53 1.18
C GLY A 235 24.27 10.32 0.86
N ASP A 236 22.95 10.49 0.79
CA ASP A 236 22.03 9.43 0.40
C ASP A 236 21.96 9.36 -1.12
N GLU A 237 22.13 8.16 -1.70
CA GLU A 237 22.00 7.97 -3.15
C GLU A 237 20.55 8.23 -3.57
N ILE A 238 20.35 9.10 -4.57
CA ILE A 238 19.03 9.54 -5.04
C ILE A 238 18.73 9.02 -6.44
N ASP A 239 17.45 9.08 -6.80
CA ASP A 239 16.95 8.68 -8.10
C ASP A 239 17.03 9.86 -9.08
N ALA A 240 18.24 10.08 -9.61
CA ALA A 240 18.52 11.09 -10.63
C ALA A 240 19.54 10.60 -11.67
N SER A 241 19.30 10.93 -12.94
CA SER A 241 20.19 10.73 -14.08
C SER A 241 20.49 12.09 -14.72
N ILE A 242 21.77 12.43 -14.75
CA ILE A 242 22.29 13.72 -15.21
C ILE A 242 23.55 13.43 -16.01
N ASP A 243 23.51 13.65 -17.31
CA ASP A 243 24.65 13.47 -18.19
C ASP A 243 25.12 14.85 -18.68
N PRO A 244 26.20 15.40 -18.10
CA PRO A 244 26.64 16.77 -18.39
C PRO A 244 27.36 16.87 -19.74
N GLU A 245 27.05 17.93 -20.48
CA GLU A 245 27.87 18.39 -21.62
C GLU A 245 29.15 19.11 -21.11
N LYS A 246 30.15 19.26 -21.98
CA LYS A 246 31.46 19.85 -21.62
C LYS A 246 31.29 21.28 -21.08
N GLU A 247 30.37 22.04 -21.65
CA GLU A 247 30.06 23.43 -21.31
C GLU A 247 29.41 23.58 -19.93
N GLN A 248 28.79 22.51 -19.41
CA GLN A 248 28.12 22.50 -18.11
C GLN A 248 29.09 22.20 -16.95
N ILE A 249 30.34 21.85 -17.26
CA ILE A 249 31.40 21.59 -16.29
C ILE A 249 32.26 22.86 -16.13
N LEU A 250 32.18 23.49 -14.95
CA LEU A 250 32.73 24.83 -14.71
C LEU A 250 34.27 24.94 -14.75
N ASP A 251 34.98 23.82 -14.64
CA ASP A 251 36.45 23.75 -14.63
C ASP A 251 36.92 22.46 -15.32
N MET A 252 36.79 22.42 -16.65
CA MET A 252 37.12 21.25 -17.45
C MET A 252 38.58 20.82 -17.31
N ASP A 253 39.51 21.78 -17.30
CA ASP A 253 40.94 21.50 -17.15
C ASP A 253 41.23 20.75 -15.85
N LYS A 254 40.56 21.15 -14.77
CA LYS A 254 40.66 20.45 -13.49
C LYS A 254 40.03 19.06 -13.55
N PHE A 255 38.88 18.91 -14.21
CA PHE A 255 38.21 17.61 -14.35
C PHE A 255 39.04 16.59 -15.13
N THR A 256 39.75 17.03 -16.17
CA THR A 256 40.61 16.18 -17.00
C THR A 256 42.01 16.00 -16.44
N SER A 257 42.40 16.75 -15.40
CA SER A 257 43.72 16.64 -14.80
C SER A 257 43.87 15.40 -13.91
N GLY A 258 45.05 14.76 -13.98
CA GLY A 258 45.43 13.64 -13.12
C GLY A 258 45.81 12.38 -13.89
N ASN A 259 46.15 11.33 -13.14
CA ASN A 259 46.47 10.02 -13.72
C ASN A 259 45.22 9.12 -13.65
N ALA A 260 45.14 8.15 -14.58
CA ALA A 260 44.08 7.15 -14.59
C ALA A 260 44.01 6.40 -13.25
N ASP A 261 42.79 6.14 -12.79
CA ASP A 261 42.51 5.36 -11.58
C ASP A 261 42.57 3.85 -11.84
N SER A 262 42.24 3.43 -13.07
CA SER A 262 42.34 2.04 -13.52
C SER A 262 42.57 1.96 -15.03
N GLU A 263 43.14 0.85 -15.47
CA GLU A 263 43.39 0.48 -16.86
C GLU A 263 42.84 -0.93 -17.07
N ASP A 264 41.94 -1.12 -18.04
CA ASP A 264 41.52 -2.45 -18.49
C ASP A 264 42.28 -2.76 -19.78
N GLU A 265 43.07 -3.84 -19.77
CA GLU A 265 43.67 -4.41 -20.98
C GLU A 265 42.59 -5.14 -21.78
N GLY A 266 42.43 -4.83 -23.06
CA GLY A 266 41.43 -5.49 -23.91
C GLY A 266 41.66 -7.01 -24.02
N GLU A 267 40.60 -7.77 -24.29
CA GLU A 267 40.70 -9.22 -24.48
C GLU A 267 41.60 -9.57 -25.68
N PHE A 268 42.55 -10.50 -25.51
CA PHE A 268 43.50 -10.90 -26.55
C PHE A 268 42.78 -11.58 -27.74
N THR A 269 42.50 -10.83 -28.81
CA THR A 269 41.81 -11.34 -30.01
C THR A 269 42.74 -12.02 -31.03
N GLY A 270 44.05 -12.05 -30.79
CA GLY A 270 45.03 -12.67 -31.68
C GLY A 270 45.30 -11.85 -32.94
N ASN A 271 46.56 -11.45 -33.14
CA ASN A 271 47.07 -10.54 -34.19
C ASN A 271 46.53 -9.11 -34.20
N GLU A 272 45.44 -8.81 -33.48
CA GLU A 272 44.99 -7.45 -33.19
C GLU A 272 45.49 -7.04 -31.79
N ALA A 273 46.08 -5.84 -31.68
CA ALA A 273 46.38 -5.24 -30.38
C ALA A 273 45.05 -4.86 -29.73
N ALA A 274 44.73 -5.46 -28.58
CA ALA A 274 43.53 -5.10 -27.84
C ALA A 274 43.76 -3.76 -27.13
N GLU A 275 42.89 -2.79 -27.36
CA GLU A 275 43.04 -1.41 -26.87
C GLU A 275 42.86 -1.35 -25.35
N ASN A 276 43.73 -0.58 -24.68
CA ASN A 276 43.59 -0.33 -23.25
C ASN A 276 42.57 0.79 -23.02
N THR A 277 41.65 0.59 -22.07
CA THR A 277 40.71 1.64 -21.65
C THR A 277 41.16 2.21 -20.31
N LEU A 278 41.53 3.50 -20.30
CA LEU A 278 41.87 4.23 -19.07
C LEU A 278 40.59 4.81 -18.45
N ARG A 279 40.41 4.67 -17.13
CA ARG A 279 39.28 5.25 -16.40
C ARG A 279 39.73 6.20 -15.30
N TYR A 280 39.03 7.32 -15.18
CA TYR A 280 39.27 8.38 -14.19
C TYR A 280 37.99 8.58 -13.38
N HIS A 281 38.06 8.36 -12.07
CA HIS A 281 36.92 8.43 -11.16
C HIS A 281 36.95 9.72 -10.34
N ASN A 282 36.05 10.64 -10.67
CA ASN A 282 35.98 11.97 -10.07
C ASN A 282 34.68 12.16 -9.30
N TYR A 283 34.76 12.83 -8.16
CA TYR A 283 33.59 13.31 -7.45
C TYR A 283 33.36 14.78 -7.76
N VAL A 284 32.12 15.12 -8.02
CA VAL A 284 31.71 16.47 -8.42
C VAL A 284 30.56 16.94 -7.54
N VAL A 285 30.37 18.25 -7.48
CA VAL A 285 29.12 18.87 -7.00
C VAL A 285 28.24 19.11 -8.21
N VAL A 286 26.99 18.68 -8.14
CA VAL A 286 25.96 19.00 -9.13
C VAL A 286 25.02 20.04 -8.51
N LEU A 287 25.00 21.22 -9.12
CA LEU A 287 24.06 22.29 -8.80
C LEU A 287 22.84 22.09 -9.69
N LEU A 288 21.73 21.61 -9.13
CA LEU A 288 20.52 21.30 -9.88
C LEU A 288 19.40 22.26 -9.52
N LYS A 289 18.74 22.87 -10.51
CA LYS A 289 17.58 23.73 -10.26
C LYS A 289 16.44 22.92 -9.64
N LYS A 290 15.80 23.43 -8.59
CA LYS A 290 14.74 22.70 -7.86
C LYS A 290 13.59 22.29 -8.80
N LYS A 291 13.23 23.15 -9.75
CA LYS A 291 12.17 22.90 -10.75
C LYS A 291 12.50 21.77 -11.74
N SER A 292 13.78 21.49 -11.94
CA SER A 292 14.29 20.58 -12.96
C SER A 292 14.49 19.16 -12.44
N LEU A 293 14.46 18.95 -11.13
CA LEU A 293 14.59 17.62 -10.51
C LEU A 293 13.61 16.59 -11.10
N ARG A 294 12.38 16.98 -11.45
CA ARG A 294 11.38 16.11 -12.07
C ARG A 294 11.79 15.55 -13.44
N PHE A 295 12.66 16.25 -14.16
CA PHE A 295 13.10 15.86 -15.51
C PHE A 295 14.26 14.87 -15.45
N HIS A 296 15.10 14.99 -14.42
CA HIS A 296 16.23 14.12 -14.18
C HIS A 296 15.88 12.89 -13.34
N HIS A 297 14.65 12.80 -12.84
CA HIS A 297 14.18 11.65 -12.09
C HIS A 297 14.08 10.41 -13.00
N ILE A 298 14.83 9.35 -12.70
CA ILE A 298 14.91 8.15 -13.54
C ILE A 298 13.61 7.36 -13.46
N GLY A 299 12.96 7.39 -12.30
CA GLY A 299 11.68 6.73 -12.12
C GLY A 299 11.87 5.21 -12.10
N SER A 300 11.05 4.47 -12.85
CA SER A 300 10.82 3.01 -12.70
C SER A 300 12.06 2.10 -12.65
N THR A 301 13.23 2.56 -13.10
CA THR A 301 14.49 1.79 -13.08
C THR A 301 15.31 1.98 -11.80
N ALA A 302 14.99 2.97 -10.96
CA ALA A 302 15.65 3.19 -9.68
C ALA A 302 15.16 2.23 -8.59
N SER A 303 16.02 1.99 -7.60
CA SER A 303 15.65 1.25 -6.40
C SER A 303 14.65 2.04 -5.54
N LEU A 304 13.79 1.31 -4.82
CA LEU A 304 12.84 1.91 -3.88
C LEU A 304 13.51 2.82 -2.85
N LEU A 305 14.74 2.49 -2.45
CA LEU A 305 15.52 3.30 -1.49
C LEU A 305 15.94 4.64 -2.09
N GLN A 306 16.47 4.66 -3.32
CA GLN A 306 16.83 5.91 -4.01
C GLN A 306 15.62 6.83 -4.20
N PHE A 307 14.47 6.23 -4.50
CA PHE A 307 13.19 6.94 -4.59
C PHE A 307 12.79 7.57 -3.24
N GLU A 308 12.83 6.78 -2.16
CA GLU A 308 12.52 7.26 -0.80
C GLU A 308 13.49 8.38 -0.35
N ASN A 309 14.78 8.27 -0.68
CA ASN A 309 15.80 9.28 -0.39
C ASN A 309 15.50 10.61 -1.12
N SER A 310 15.03 10.53 -2.36
CA SER A 310 14.66 11.71 -3.16
C SER A 310 13.46 12.45 -2.54
N ILE A 311 12.44 11.70 -2.09
CA ILE A 311 11.29 12.28 -1.35
C ILE A 311 11.76 12.88 -0.03
N SER A 312 12.64 12.21 0.71
CA SER A 312 13.19 12.70 1.98
C SER A 312 13.94 14.03 1.80
N MET A 313 14.76 14.13 0.76
CA MET A 313 15.49 15.35 0.41
C MET A 313 14.54 16.52 0.13
N VAL A 314 13.51 16.31 -0.71
CA VAL A 314 12.52 17.34 -1.05
C VAL A 314 11.66 17.71 0.17
N ALA A 315 11.30 16.75 1.01
CA ALA A 315 10.54 16.99 2.24
C ALA A 315 11.34 17.85 3.24
N SER A 316 12.63 17.56 3.41
CA SER A 316 13.55 18.31 4.27
C SER A 316 13.74 19.75 3.78
N ASP A 317 13.86 19.94 2.46
CA ASP A 317 13.94 21.27 1.84
C ASP A 317 12.64 22.07 2.02
N LEU A 318 11.50 21.44 1.79
CA LEU A 318 10.18 22.05 1.98
C LEU A 318 9.95 22.48 3.43
N GLU A 319 10.37 21.68 4.42
CA GLU A 319 10.23 22.00 5.84
C GLU A 319 11.05 23.24 6.22
N LYS A 320 12.26 23.39 5.66
CA LYS A 320 13.13 24.55 5.93
C LYS A 320 12.69 25.82 5.20
N HIS A 321 12.02 25.69 4.06
CA HIS A 321 11.70 26.79 3.16
C HIS A 321 10.21 26.85 2.80
N ILE A 322 9.33 26.55 3.76
CA ILE A 322 7.88 26.42 3.54
C ILE A 322 7.21 27.70 3.04
N ASP A 323 7.79 28.86 3.34
CA ASP A 323 7.30 30.19 2.92
C ASP A 323 7.75 30.56 1.50
N ASP A 324 8.71 29.84 0.91
CA ASP A 324 9.17 30.11 -0.45
C ASP A 324 8.24 29.48 -1.49
N ARG A 325 7.61 30.32 -2.31
CA ARG A 325 6.65 29.89 -3.33
C ARG A 325 7.29 28.99 -4.39
N ALA A 326 8.54 29.24 -4.77
CA ALA A 326 9.22 28.47 -5.79
C ALA A 326 9.52 27.04 -5.28
N THR A 327 10.06 26.90 -4.07
CA THR A 327 10.26 25.60 -3.41
C THR A 327 8.94 24.85 -3.26
N ARG A 328 7.86 25.49 -2.81
CA ARG A 328 6.54 24.84 -2.71
C ARG A 328 6.09 24.27 -4.06
N SER A 329 6.19 25.08 -5.12
CA SER A 329 5.77 24.68 -6.47
C SER A 329 6.63 23.55 -7.03
N ALA A 330 7.95 23.60 -6.84
CA ALA A 330 8.88 22.57 -7.27
C ALA A 330 8.61 21.24 -6.53
N ALA A 331 8.48 21.29 -5.20
CA ALA A 331 8.17 20.13 -4.37
C ALA A 331 6.83 19.51 -4.77
N GLN A 332 5.76 20.31 -4.89
CA GLN A 332 4.44 19.82 -5.29
C GLN A 332 4.47 19.10 -6.63
N THR A 333 5.21 19.65 -7.61
CA THR A 333 5.29 19.08 -8.95
C THR A 333 6.10 17.79 -8.96
N PHE A 334 7.24 17.76 -8.27
CA PHE A 334 8.06 16.56 -8.12
C PHE A 334 7.30 15.42 -7.42
N LEU A 335 6.65 15.70 -6.28
CA LEU A 335 5.94 14.66 -5.52
C LEU A 335 4.78 14.04 -6.31
N ARG A 336 4.09 14.83 -7.16
CA ARG A 336 3.02 14.31 -8.04
C ARG A 336 3.57 13.37 -9.11
N ASP A 337 4.65 13.76 -9.78
CA ASP A 337 5.32 12.96 -10.81
C ASP A 337 5.88 11.65 -10.21
N CYS A 338 6.49 11.73 -9.02
CA CYS A 338 6.96 10.55 -8.28
C CYS A 338 5.84 9.53 -8.02
N ILE A 339 4.68 9.99 -7.55
CA ILE A 339 3.53 9.11 -7.28
C ILE A 339 3.01 8.48 -8.58
N GLU A 340 3.00 9.24 -9.67
CA GLU A 340 2.50 8.76 -10.96
C GLU A 340 3.42 7.71 -11.59
N ARG A 341 4.74 7.81 -11.41
CA ARG A 341 5.72 6.86 -11.97
C ARG A 341 5.95 5.61 -11.13
N HIS A 342 5.96 5.71 -9.80
CA HIS A 342 6.32 4.59 -8.90
C HIS A 342 5.20 4.09 -8.00
N GLY A 343 4.08 4.81 -7.93
CA GLY A 343 3.15 4.64 -6.82
C GLY A 343 3.78 5.09 -5.51
N ILE A 344 3.24 4.59 -4.40
CA ILE A 344 3.60 5.05 -3.06
C ILE A 344 4.10 3.87 -2.25
N SER A 345 5.34 3.95 -1.74
CA SER A 345 5.87 2.95 -0.81
C SER A 345 5.27 3.09 0.58
N ALA A 346 5.35 2.04 1.40
CA ALA A 346 4.84 2.07 2.77
C ALA A 346 5.51 3.14 3.65
N ASN A 347 6.80 3.42 3.45
CA ASN A 347 7.51 4.52 4.13
C ASN A 347 7.18 5.87 3.50
N GLY A 348 7.05 5.91 2.18
CA GLY A 348 6.67 7.09 1.39
C GLY A 348 5.32 7.67 1.82
N VAL A 349 4.35 6.82 2.20
CA VAL A 349 3.04 7.28 2.73
C VAL A 349 3.22 8.33 3.82
N TYR A 350 4.13 8.12 4.78
CA TYR A 350 4.27 9.01 5.94
C TYR A 350 4.87 10.36 5.55
N MET A 351 5.92 10.35 4.72
CA MET A 351 6.57 11.57 4.24
C MET A 351 5.64 12.37 3.32
N LEU A 352 4.98 11.69 2.39
CA LEU A 352 4.05 12.31 1.45
C LEU A 352 2.80 12.87 2.14
N THR A 353 2.28 12.18 3.17
CA THR A 353 1.17 12.70 3.99
C THR A 353 1.56 14.04 4.61
N ARG A 354 2.74 14.13 5.24
CA ARG A 354 3.23 15.37 5.84
C ARG A 354 3.45 16.47 4.80
N CYS A 355 4.09 16.15 3.68
CA CYS A 355 4.34 17.11 2.60
C CYS A 355 3.03 17.66 2.01
N ALA A 356 2.05 16.78 1.72
CA ALA A 356 0.77 17.20 1.18
C ALA A 356 0.02 18.16 2.11
N MET A 357 0.08 17.92 3.42
CA MET A 357 -0.50 18.82 4.42
C MET A 357 0.24 20.15 4.51
N GLN A 358 1.57 20.15 4.49
CA GLN A 358 2.40 21.38 4.46
C GLN A 358 2.16 22.22 3.20
N LEU A 359 2.01 21.57 2.05
CA LEU A 359 1.69 22.20 0.77
C LEU A 359 0.24 22.68 0.66
N ASP A 360 -0.62 22.30 1.61
CA ASP A 360 -2.07 22.51 1.55
C ASP A 360 -2.72 21.87 0.30
N ASP A 361 -2.13 20.76 -0.17
CA ASP A 361 -2.53 20.04 -1.39
C ASP A 361 -3.45 18.86 -1.05
N SER A 362 -4.77 19.10 -1.13
CA SER A 362 -5.79 18.10 -0.83
C SER A 362 -5.85 16.93 -1.82
N ASP A 363 -5.48 17.16 -3.07
CA ASP A 363 -5.54 16.11 -4.10
C ASP A 363 -4.36 15.16 -3.95
N LEU A 364 -3.17 15.69 -3.67
CA LEU A 364 -2.00 14.90 -3.32
C LEU A 364 -2.28 14.07 -2.06
N PHE A 365 -2.84 14.71 -1.02
CA PHE A 365 -3.20 14.03 0.22
C PHE A 365 -4.20 12.90 -0.02
N ARG A 366 -5.25 13.14 -0.81
CA ARG A 366 -6.25 12.11 -1.15
C ARG A 366 -5.61 10.90 -1.83
N LYS A 367 -4.76 11.12 -2.84
CA LYS A 367 -4.01 10.05 -3.53
C LYS A 367 -3.20 9.21 -2.54
N VAL A 368 -2.50 9.87 -1.61
CA VAL A 368 -1.69 9.21 -0.56
C VAL A 368 -2.55 8.38 0.39
N MET A 369 -3.67 8.93 0.87
CA MET A 369 -4.56 8.24 1.81
C MET A 369 -5.28 7.04 1.19
N SER A 370 -5.68 7.13 -0.08
CA SER A 370 -6.25 6.02 -0.84
C SER A 370 -5.23 4.88 -1.00
N SER A 371 -4.01 5.19 -1.44
CA SER A 371 -2.93 4.21 -1.52
C SER A 371 -2.62 3.57 -0.17
N ALA A 372 -2.62 4.35 0.92
CA ALA A 372 -2.43 3.82 2.26
C ALA A 372 -3.54 2.83 2.67
N ALA A 373 -4.80 3.09 2.28
CA ALA A 373 -5.94 2.22 2.54
C ALA A 373 -5.82 0.89 1.78
N GLU A 374 -5.40 0.95 0.52
CA GLU A 374 -5.21 -0.20 -0.36
C GLU A 374 -4.06 -1.11 0.12
N GLN A 375 -2.98 -0.53 0.64
CA GLN A 375 -1.83 -1.29 1.12
C GLN A 375 -2.11 -2.05 2.41
N SER A 376 -2.57 -1.36 3.47
CA SER A 376 -3.02 -2.03 4.70
C SER A 376 -3.77 -1.11 5.65
N LYS A 377 -4.69 -1.72 6.44
CA LYS A 377 -5.37 -1.04 7.56
C LYS A 377 -4.39 -0.42 8.57
N LYS A 378 -3.21 -1.03 8.77
CA LYS A 378 -2.19 -0.54 9.71
C LYS A 378 -1.51 0.74 9.20
N ILE A 379 -1.10 0.75 7.93
CA ILE A 379 -0.48 1.92 7.29
C ILE A 379 -1.47 3.08 7.25
N HIS A 380 -2.70 2.84 6.80
CA HIS A 380 -3.76 3.85 6.78
C HIS A 380 -4.03 4.43 8.18
N SER A 381 -4.16 3.58 9.20
CA SER A 381 -4.37 4.04 10.58
C SER A 381 -3.21 4.89 11.11
N LYS A 382 -1.97 4.60 10.71
CA LYS A 382 -0.81 5.39 11.12
C LYS A 382 -0.75 6.73 10.36
N ALA A 383 -1.09 6.76 9.08
CA ALA A 383 -1.22 8.00 8.29
C ALA A 383 -2.30 8.93 8.86
N LEU A 384 -3.46 8.39 9.26
CA LEU A 384 -4.49 9.14 9.98
C LEU A 384 -3.99 9.70 11.32
N GLY A 385 -3.18 8.93 12.06
CA GLY A 385 -2.54 9.39 13.29
C GLY A 385 -1.60 10.58 13.06
N MET A 386 -0.81 10.56 11.98
CA MET A 386 0.04 11.69 11.60
C MET A 386 -0.77 12.91 11.16
N THR A 387 -1.87 12.68 10.43
CA THR A 387 -2.80 13.73 10.03
C THR A 387 -3.37 14.43 11.27
N ARG A 388 -3.79 13.65 12.27
CA ARG A 388 -4.22 14.18 13.57
C ARG A 388 -3.13 15.03 14.22
N ASP A 389 -1.90 14.51 14.34
CA ASP A 389 -0.80 15.22 14.99
C ASP A 389 -0.50 16.58 14.34
N TYR A 390 -0.51 16.63 13.00
CA TYR A 390 -0.35 17.88 12.27
C TYR A 390 -1.50 18.86 12.53
N LEU A 391 -2.74 18.38 12.55
CA LEU A 391 -3.90 19.22 12.84
C LEU A 391 -3.87 19.76 14.28
N GLU A 392 -3.40 18.97 15.25
CA GLU A 392 -3.18 19.45 16.61
C GLU A 392 -2.13 20.55 16.65
N GLU A 393 -0.98 20.33 16.01
CA GLU A 393 0.10 21.32 15.98
C GLU A 393 -0.35 22.65 15.38
N LYS A 394 -1.09 22.61 14.26
CA LYS A 394 -1.46 23.81 13.50
C LYS A 394 -2.72 24.51 13.98
N PHE A 395 -3.72 23.78 14.46
CA PHE A 395 -5.07 24.32 14.71
C PHE A 395 -5.51 24.29 16.17
N THR A 396 -4.64 23.93 17.12
CA THR A 396 -4.99 23.99 18.55
C THR A 396 -5.50 25.38 18.98
N SER A 397 -4.93 26.46 18.43
CA SER A 397 -5.34 27.83 18.74
C SER A 397 -6.58 28.31 17.97
N ASN A 398 -6.96 27.62 16.88
CA ASN A 398 -8.15 27.96 16.08
C ASN A 398 -8.83 26.70 15.52
N PRO A 399 -9.59 25.97 16.34
CA PRO A 399 -10.21 24.70 15.97
C PRO A 399 -11.28 24.81 14.87
N ASP A 400 -11.91 25.97 14.72
CA ASP A 400 -13.00 26.18 13.77
C ASP A 400 -12.49 26.42 12.33
N ALA A 401 -11.20 26.70 12.17
CA ALA A 401 -10.58 26.85 10.85
C ALA A 401 -10.24 25.51 10.17
N VAL A 402 -10.44 24.38 10.85
CA VAL A 402 -10.12 23.06 10.29
C VAL A 402 -11.12 22.67 9.22
N GLU A 403 -10.66 22.51 7.98
CA GLU A 403 -11.42 21.93 6.88
C GLU A 403 -11.44 20.39 6.99
N TRP A 404 -12.25 19.84 7.90
CA TRP A 404 -12.31 18.39 8.16
C TRP A 404 -12.62 17.55 6.90
N GLU A 405 -13.48 18.07 6.01
CA GLU A 405 -13.82 17.39 4.76
C GLU A 405 -12.61 17.22 3.84
N LYS A 406 -11.71 18.21 3.83
CA LYS A 406 -10.49 18.23 3.01
C LYS A 406 -9.50 17.15 3.42
N TRP A 407 -9.33 16.93 4.74
CA TRP A 407 -8.26 16.09 5.29
C TRP A 407 -8.72 14.73 5.83
N ILE A 408 -9.99 14.57 6.20
CA ILE A 408 -10.51 13.31 6.76
C ILE A 408 -11.74 12.82 5.98
N GLY A 409 -12.46 13.71 5.30
CA GLY A 409 -13.67 13.35 4.55
C GLY A 409 -13.45 12.27 3.49
N THR A 410 -12.33 12.29 2.78
CA THR A 410 -12.04 11.34 1.69
C THR A 410 -11.50 9.99 2.16
N SER A 411 -10.91 9.91 3.36
CA SER A 411 -10.35 8.66 3.90
C SER A 411 -11.42 7.76 4.54
N ALA A 412 -12.65 8.25 4.71
CA ALA A 412 -13.71 7.56 5.44
C ALA A 412 -14.82 6.92 4.57
N GLN A 413 -14.62 6.73 3.26
CA GLN A 413 -15.75 6.71 2.33
C GLN A 413 -16.38 5.37 1.91
N SER A 414 -15.86 4.19 2.26
CA SER A 414 -16.49 2.94 1.78
C SER A 414 -17.85 2.65 2.43
N SER A 415 -17.95 2.55 3.75
CA SER A 415 -19.22 2.24 4.46
C SER A 415 -19.48 3.11 5.69
N LEU A 416 -20.74 3.17 6.15
CA LEU A 416 -21.09 3.86 7.40
C LEU A 416 -20.30 3.30 8.60
N GLY A 417 -20.07 1.98 8.63
CA GLY A 417 -19.29 1.32 9.68
C GLY A 417 -17.83 1.75 9.68
N ALA A 418 -17.23 1.92 8.50
CA ALA A 418 -15.86 2.43 8.36
C ALA A 418 -15.74 3.88 8.84
N LEU A 419 -16.66 4.75 8.42
CA LEU A 419 -16.73 6.14 8.85
C LEU A 419 -16.87 6.25 10.37
N GLN A 420 -17.81 5.53 10.97
CA GLN A 420 -18.02 5.55 12.42
C GLN A 420 -16.80 5.05 13.18
N THR A 421 -16.17 3.97 12.71
CA THR A 421 -14.94 3.44 13.31
C THR A 421 -13.82 4.48 13.30
N THR A 422 -13.64 5.19 12.18
CA THR A 422 -12.62 6.23 12.03
C THR A 422 -12.91 7.43 12.93
N VAL A 423 -14.14 7.93 12.94
CA VAL A 423 -14.58 9.05 13.79
C VAL A 423 -14.37 8.69 15.26
N SER A 424 -14.89 7.56 15.73
CA SER A 424 -14.75 7.14 17.13
C SER A 424 -13.28 7.01 17.53
N LYS A 425 -12.45 6.34 16.72
CA LYS A 425 -11.02 6.16 17.03
C LYS A 425 -10.26 7.49 17.10
N LEU A 426 -10.44 8.37 16.11
CA LEU A 426 -9.72 9.64 16.06
C LEU A 426 -10.18 10.60 17.15
N CYS A 427 -11.49 10.65 17.46
CA CYS A 427 -12.03 11.43 18.57
C CYS A 427 -11.30 11.14 19.90
N TYR A 428 -11.07 9.87 20.24
CA TYR A 428 -10.36 9.51 21.47
C TYR A 428 -8.87 9.87 21.47
N GLN A 429 -8.28 10.03 20.29
CA GLN A 429 -6.85 10.29 20.15
C GLN A 429 -6.47 11.77 20.15
N PHE A 430 -7.40 12.68 19.86
CA PHE A 430 -7.16 14.12 20.00
C PHE A 430 -6.90 14.47 21.47
N LYS A 431 -5.78 15.14 21.76
CA LYS A 431 -5.41 15.70 23.06
C LYS A 431 -6.17 16.99 23.34
N SER A 432 -6.36 17.84 22.34
CA SER A 432 -7.10 19.11 22.49
C SER A 432 -8.60 18.87 22.58
N GLU A 433 -9.21 19.35 23.67
CA GLU A 433 -10.66 19.22 23.87
C GLU A 433 -11.46 19.99 22.82
N ALA A 434 -10.98 21.16 22.42
CA ALA A 434 -11.66 22.00 21.45
C ALA A 434 -11.66 21.38 20.04
N LEU A 435 -10.52 20.84 19.59
CA LEU A 435 -10.42 20.08 18.34
C LEU A 435 -11.27 18.80 18.39
N ARG A 436 -11.26 18.09 19.52
CA ARG A 436 -12.09 16.89 19.71
C ARG A 436 -13.58 17.21 19.54
N LYS A 437 -14.07 18.30 20.14
CA LYS A 437 -15.47 18.74 20.01
C LYS A 437 -15.81 19.12 18.57
N SER A 438 -14.96 19.92 17.91
CA SER A 438 -15.14 20.31 16.50
C SER A 438 -15.18 19.09 15.57
N PHE A 439 -14.23 18.16 15.73
CA PHE A 439 -14.18 16.93 14.94
C PHE A 439 -15.38 16.02 15.19
N ALA A 440 -15.81 15.86 16.45
CA ALA A 440 -16.97 15.04 16.79
C ALA A 440 -18.27 15.59 16.17
N GLN A 441 -18.44 16.92 16.15
CA GLN A 441 -19.57 17.58 15.50
C GLN A 441 -19.57 17.34 13.98
N TRP A 442 -18.41 17.50 13.32
CA TRP A 442 -18.27 17.18 11.90
C TRP A 442 -18.55 15.70 11.61
N GLY A 443 -17.99 14.79 12.41
CA GLY A 443 -18.18 13.34 12.25
C GLY A 443 -19.64 12.92 12.40
N LEU A 444 -20.35 13.47 13.38
CA LEU A 444 -21.79 13.23 13.55
C LEU A 444 -22.61 13.75 12.36
N LYS A 445 -22.31 14.96 11.88
CA LYS A 445 -22.95 15.53 10.68
C LYS A 445 -22.75 14.61 9.47
N LYS A 446 -21.53 14.13 9.23
CA LYS A 446 -21.20 13.24 8.12
C LYS A 446 -21.86 11.87 8.22
N LEU A 447 -21.93 11.31 9.43
CA LEU A 447 -22.65 10.06 9.67
C LEU A 447 -24.13 10.21 9.34
N ASN A 448 -24.76 11.32 9.75
CA ASN A 448 -26.16 11.60 9.44
C ASN A 448 -26.39 11.83 7.94
N GLU A 449 -25.55 12.63 7.28
CA GLU A 449 -25.61 12.84 5.82
C GLU A 449 -25.53 11.51 5.06
N LYS A 450 -24.58 10.64 5.43
CA LYS A 450 -24.43 9.32 4.78
C LYS A 450 -25.63 8.42 5.10
N LEU A 451 -26.09 8.41 6.36
CA LEU A 451 -27.27 7.65 6.79
C LEU A 451 -28.53 8.07 6.04
N GLU A 452 -28.72 9.36 5.75
CA GLU A 452 -29.85 9.89 4.99
C GLU A 452 -29.72 9.57 3.49
N SER A 453 -28.52 9.70 2.92
CA SER A 453 -28.27 9.45 1.49
C SER A 453 -28.34 7.98 1.08
N GLN A 454 -28.07 7.06 2.00
CA GLN A 454 -27.98 5.63 1.70
C GLN A 454 -29.37 4.98 1.71
N GLU A 455 -29.81 4.53 0.53
CA GLU A 455 -31.13 3.92 0.34
C GLU A 455 -31.22 2.50 0.90
N VAL A 456 -30.13 1.72 0.78
CA VAL A 456 -30.07 0.31 1.20
C VAL A 456 -28.87 0.09 2.14
N MET A 457 -29.13 -0.54 3.28
CA MET A 457 -28.12 -0.90 4.28
C MET A 457 -27.80 -2.39 4.18
N THR A 458 -26.52 -2.73 4.06
CA THR A 458 -26.03 -4.09 3.84
C THR A 458 -25.22 -4.60 5.04
N THR A 459 -24.65 -5.79 4.95
CA THR A 459 -23.80 -6.34 6.01
C THR A 459 -22.53 -5.53 6.27
N GLU A 460 -22.12 -4.66 5.34
CA GLU A 460 -21.00 -3.71 5.54
C GLU A 460 -21.27 -2.69 6.66
N GLU A 461 -22.55 -2.45 6.96
CA GLU A 461 -23.02 -1.51 7.98
C GLU A 461 -23.23 -2.17 9.35
N LEU A 462 -22.95 -3.47 9.52
CA LEU A 462 -23.12 -4.18 10.80
C LEU A 462 -22.46 -3.45 11.98
N VAL A 463 -21.24 -2.94 11.77
CA VAL A 463 -20.48 -2.21 12.79
C VAL A 463 -21.22 -0.93 13.20
N PHE A 464 -21.87 -0.24 12.25
CA PHE A 464 -22.62 0.98 12.52
C PHE A 464 -23.77 0.74 13.49
N PHE A 465 -24.59 -0.28 13.22
CA PHE A 465 -25.75 -0.62 14.05
C PHE A 465 -25.35 -1.18 15.42
N THR A 466 -24.39 -2.10 15.46
CA THR A 466 -23.93 -2.71 16.73
C THR A 466 -23.26 -1.69 17.65
N HIS A 467 -22.49 -0.75 17.09
CA HIS A 467 -21.90 0.35 17.87
C HIS A 467 -22.95 1.36 18.32
N GLY A 468 -23.91 1.72 17.45
CA GLY A 468 -24.99 2.65 17.80
C GLY A 468 -25.85 2.14 18.97
N LEU A 469 -26.21 0.85 18.96
CA LEU A 469 -26.94 0.19 20.04
C LEU A 469 -26.17 0.12 21.37
N LYS A 470 -24.83 0.13 21.29
CA LYS A 470 -23.94 0.13 22.45
C LYS A 470 -23.78 1.54 23.04
N VAL A 471 -23.44 2.52 22.20
CA VAL A 471 -23.04 3.87 22.65
C VAL A 471 -24.23 4.72 23.06
N HIS A 472 -25.38 4.56 22.41
CA HIS A 472 -26.57 5.39 22.66
C HIS A 472 -27.64 4.69 23.49
N ASN A 473 -27.28 3.67 24.29
CA ASN A 473 -28.24 2.88 25.08
C ASN A 473 -29.12 3.74 26.02
N GLU A 474 -28.64 4.91 26.46
CA GLU A 474 -29.39 5.88 27.26
C GLU A 474 -30.42 6.69 26.44
N ASN A 475 -30.24 6.82 25.12
CA ASN A 475 -31.13 7.57 24.23
C ASN A 475 -32.06 6.64 23.44
N GLN A 476 -33.03 6.09 24.17
CA GLN A 476 -34.03 5.14 23.65
C GLN A 476 -34.82 5.69 22.46
N ASP A 477 -35.19 6.97 22.51
CA ASP A 477 -36.01 7.61 21.47
C ASP A 477 -35.27 7.67 20.14
N TRP A 478 -33.98 8.06 20.15
CA TRP A 478 -33.16 8.06 18.94
C TRP A 478 -32.92 6.66 18.39
N ILE A 479 -32.66 5.67 19.26
CA ILE A 479 -32.47 4.28 18.83
C ILE A 479 -33.73 3.77 18.10
N LYS A 480 -34.91 3.96 18.69
CA LYS A 480 -36.16 3.45 18.11
C LYS A 480 -36.54 4.23 16.85
N SER A 481 -36.59 5.56 16.93
CA SER A 481 -37.05 6.43 15.84
C SER A 481 -36.08 6.54 14.66
N THR A 482 -34.78 6.34 14.88
CA THR A 482 -33.78 6.55 13.81
C THR A 482 -33.06 5.25 13.47
N LEU A 483 -32.38 4.63 14.45
CA LEU A 483 -31.48 3.51 14.19
C LEU A 483 -32.24 2.24 13.80
N LEU A 484 -33.17 1.79 14.64
CA LEU A 484 -33.97 0.59 14.38
C LEU A 484 -34.97 0.81 13.24
N GLN A 485 -35.59 1.99 13.14
CA GLN A 485 -36.44 2.31 11.99
C GLN A 485 -35.65 2.21 10.67
N THR A 486 -34.44 2.75 10.62
CA THR A 486 -33.58 2.65 9.45
C THR A 486 -33.21 1.20 9.14
N LEU A 487 -32.84 0.42 10.15
CA LEU A 487 -32.51 -0.99 10.00
C LEU A 487 -33.68 -1.80 9.40
N VAL A 488 -34.91 -1.57 9.87
CA VAL A 488 -36.09 -2.31 9.41
C VAL A 488 -36.54 -1.87 8.02
N VAL A 489 -36.54 -0.56 7.73
CA VAL A 489 -37.05 -0.02 6.46
C VAL A 489 -36.04 -0.18 5.32
N ARG A 490 -34.74 -0.02 5.61
CA ARG A 490 -33.68 0.07 4.60
C ARG A 490 -32.66 -1.07 4.69
N GLY A 491 -32.68 -1.89 5.73
CA GLY A 491 -31.75 -3.00 5.91
C GLY A 491 -32.07 -4.22 5.05
N THR A 492 -31.04 -4.86 4.53
CA THR A 492 -31.17 -6.20 3.95
C THR A 492 -31.47 -7.23 5.05
N ARG A 493 -32.10 -8.34 4.67
CA ARG A 493 -32.40 -9.45 5.58
C ARG A 493 -31.13 -9.99 6.25
N ASP A 494 -30.04 -10.14 5.50
CA ASP A 494 -28.78 -10.66 6.02
C ASP A 494 -28.19 -9.71 7.07
N LEU A 495 -28.30 -8.39 6.88
CA LEU A 495 -27.93 -7.41 7.90
C LEU A 495 -28.83 -7.53 9.14
N LEU A 496 -30.15 -7.64 8.96
CA LEU A 496 -31.09 -7.83 10.07
C LEU A 496 -30.73 -9.07 10.90
N TYR A 497 -30.46 -10.20 10.26
CA TYR A 497 -30.04 -11.44 10.93
C TYR A 497 -28.72 -11.28 11.69
N GLN A 498 -27.72 -10.62 11.11
CA GLN A 498 -26.44 -10.40 11.77
C GLN A 498 -26.57 -9.43 12.96
N VAL A 499 -27.35 -8.36 12.83
CA VAL A 499 -27.57 -7.41 13.93
C VAL A 499 -28.32 -8.10 15.08
N LEU A 500 -29.41 -8.80 14.79
CA LEU A 500 -30.19 -9.52 15.82
C LEU A 500 -29.36 -10.60 16.51
N SER A 501 -28.59 -11.38 15.76
CA SER A 501 -27.68 -12.39 16.32
C SER A 501 -26.64 -11.74 17.24
N SER A 502 -26.01 -10.63 16.79
CA SER A 502 -25.04 -9.89 17.61
C SER A 502 -25.66 -9.32 18.88
N VAL A 503 -26.89 -8.81 18.82
CA VAL A 503 -27.64 -8.34 20.00
C VAL A 503 -27.90 -9.48 20.97
N PHE A 504 -28.34 -10.64 20.48
CA PHE A 504 -28.58 -11.81 21.33
C PHE A 504 -27.31 -12.37 21.97
N GLU A 505 -26.20 -12.42 21.24
CA GLU A 505 -24.89 -12.84 21.78
C GLU A 505 -24.39 -11.91 22.90
N ASN A 506 -24.72 -10.62 22.81
CA ASN A 506 -24.30 -9.59 23.78
C ASN A 506 -25.37 -9.27 24.83
N ARG A 507 -26.49 -10.02 24.90
CA ARG A 507 -27.66 -9.74 25.76
C ARG A 507 -27.36 -9.64 27.26
N GLU A 508 -26.28 -10.28 27.73
CA GLU A 508 -25.89 -10.28 29.15
C GLU A 508 -25.02 -9.05 29.52
N LYS A 509 -24.61 -8.24 28.53
CA LYS A 509 -23.75 -7.07 28.76
C LYS A 509 -24.59 -5.82 28.99
N PRO A 510 -24.38 -5.08 30.10
CA PRO A 510 -25.18 -3.89 30.45
C PRO A 510 -24.97 -2.70 29.49
N GLU A 511 -23.88 -2.71 28.72
CA GLU A 511 -23.56 -1.68 27.73
C GLU A 511 -24.46 -1.75 26.48
N TYR A 512 -25.22 -2.84 26.29
CA TYR A 512 -26.10 -3.01 25.14
C TYR A 512 -27.56 -2.80 25.55
N LEU A 513 -28.35 -2.30 24.60
CA LEU A 513 -29.80 -2.24 24.76
C LEU A 513 -30.37 -3.64 25.03
N ASP A 514 -31.42 -3.71 25.86
CA ASP A 514 -32.12 -4.96 26.17
C ASP A 514 -32.52 -5.70 24.89
N ALA A 515 -32.06 -6.94 24.76
CA ALA A 515 -32.30 -7.75 23.57
C ALA A 515 -33.79 -8.00 23.32
N MET A 516 -34.60 -8.14 24.38
CA MET A 516 -36.05 -8.29 24.28
C MET A 516 -36.69 -7.04 23.67
N GLU A 517 -36.21 -5.84 24.00
CA GLU A 517 -36.72 -4.60 23.41
C GLU A 517 -36.37 -4.48 21.92
N VAL A 518 -35.13 -4.80 21.54
CA VAL A 518 -34.70 -4.74 20.13
C VAL A 518 -35.47 -5.74 19.27
N TYR A 519 -35.55 -6.99 19.72
CA TYR A 519 -36.31 -8.03 19.02
C TYR A 519 -37.80 -7.68 18.96
N GLY A 520 -38.38 -7.20 20.06
CA GLY A 520 -39.77 -6.74 20.11
C GLY A 520 -40.05 -5.65 19.08
N TYR A 521 -39.22 -4.60 19.03
CA TYR A 521 -39.37 -3.50 18.07
C TYR A 521 -39.33 -3.99 16.62
N VAL A 522 -38.33 -4.81 16.26
CA VAL A 522 -38.20 -5.33 14.89
C VAL A 522 -39.40 -6.19 14.50
N LEU A 523 -39.89 -7.04 15.41
CA LEU A 523 -41.03 -7.91 15.16
C LEU A 523 -42.37 -7.15 15.12
N ASP A 524 -42.50 -6.04 15.85
CA ASP A 524 -43.69 -5.19 15.87
C ASP A 524 -43.88 -4.42 14.55
N GLN A 525 -42.81 -4.11 13.82
CA GLN A 525 -42.89 -3.51 12.47
C GLN A 525 -43.40 -4.50 11.40
N GLY A 526 -43.48 -5.79 11.74
CA GLY A 526 -43.99 -6.85 10.89
C GLY A 526 -42.91 -7.86 10.49
N PRO A 527 -43.29 -9.13 10.23
CA PRO A 527 -42.32 -10.21 10.01
C PRO A 527 -41.66 -10.17 8.64
N GLY A 528 -42.20 -9.38 7.69
CA GLY A 528 -41.82 -9.36 6.27
C GLY A 528 -40.31 -9.32 5.99
N PRO A 529 -39.54 -8.38 6.58
CA PRO A 529 -38.10 -8.27 6.36
C PRO A 529 -37.29 -9.50 6.78
N LEU A 530 -37.82 -10.32 7.69
CA LEU A 530 -37.17 -11.53 8.20
C LEU A 530 -37.63 -12.81 7.47
N LEU A 531 -38.56 -12.73 6.52
CA LEU A 531 -39.09 -13.93 5.88
C LEU A 531 -38.13 -14.50 4.83
N LEU A 532 -38.09 -15.83 4.76
CA LEU A 532 -37.45 -16.55 3.67
C LEU A 532 -38.24 -16.36 2.36
N GLN A 533 -37.51 -16.27 1.25
CA GLN A 533 -38.03 -16.15 -0.10
C GLN A 533 -37.99 -17.52 -0.80
N GLY A 534 -38.69 -17.68 -1.93
CA GLY A 534 -38.71 -18.95 -2.65
C GLY A 534 -37.31 -19.45 -3.03
N SER A 535 -36.42 -18.54 -3.45
CA SER A 535 -35.02 -18.85 -3.79
C SER A 535 -34.21 -19.47 -2.64
N ASP A 536 -34.61 -19.26 -1.39
CA ASP A 536 -33.89 -19.79 -0.22
C ASP A 536 -34.18 -21.27 0.05
N ILE A 537 -35.27 -21.79 -0.51
CA ILE A 537 -35.72 -23.19 -0.36
C ILE A 537 -35.07 -24.10 -1.41
N ILE A 538 -34.59 -23.54 -2.52
CA ILE A 538 -33.97 -24.30 -3.60
C ILE A 538 -32.60 -24.84 -3.14
N PRO A 539 -32.35 -26.16 -3.20
CA PRO A 539 -31.06 -26.74 -2.83
C PRO A 539 -29.93 -26.16 -3.67
N ARG A 540 -28.89 -25.62 -3.02
CA ARG A 540 -27.68 -25.18 -3.70
C ARG A 540 -26.73 -26.37 -3.88
N PRO A 541 -26.05 -26.52 -5.03
CA PRO A 541 -25.07 -27.59 -5.20
C PRO A 541 -23.96 -27.45 -4.16
N ILE A 542 -23.65 -28.57 -3.48
CA ILE A 542 -22.64 -28.64 -2.42
C ILE A 542 -21.29 -28.25 -3.00
N ARG A 543 -20.79 -27.05 -2.70
CA ARG A 543 -19.36 -26.74 -2.85
C ARG A 543 -18.63 -27.28 -1.63
N ALA A 544 -17.59 -28.08 -1.90
CA ALA A 544 -16.76 -28.69 -0.87
C ALA A 544 -16.17 -27.62 0.10
N GLY A 545 -16.39 -27.82 1.41
CA GLY A 545 -15.48 -27.31 2.44
C GLY A 545 -15.76 -25.93 3.08
N GLY A 546 -16.92 -25.31 2.89
CA GLY A 546 -17.28 -24.08 3.62
C GLY A 546 -18.19 -24.37 4.82
N ALA A 547 -17.90 -23.77 5.99
CA ALA A 547 -18.84 -23.75 7.11
C ALA A 547 -20.22 -23.26 6.61
N CYS A 548 -21.26 -24.07 6.82
CA CYS A 548 -22.59 -23.87 6.24
C CYS A 548 -23.31 -22.64 6.83
N SER A 549 -23.05 -21.45 6.29
CA SER A 549 -23.88 -20.25 6.44
C SER A 549 -24.96 -20.23 5.34
N GLY A 550 -26.21 -19.94 5.72
CA GLY A 550 -27.30 -19.85 4.76
C GLY A 550 -28.62 -19.43 5.41
N PRO A 551 -29.53 -18.82 4.63
CA PRO A 551 -30.73 -18.17 5.18
C PRO A 551 -31.61 -19.07 6.04
N LEU A 552 -31.69 -20.37 5.72
CA LEU A 552 -32.47 -21.36 6.49
C LEU A 552 -31.98 -21.52 7.94
N ARG A 553 -30.66 -21.61 8.13
CA ARG A 553 -30.05 -21.75 9.46
C ARG A 553 -30.10 -20.45 10.24
N GLU A 554 -29.90 -19.33 9.57
CA GLU A 554 -29.96 -18.00 10.21
C GLU A 554 -31.39 -17.70 10.68
N PHE A 555 -32.41 -17.99 9.85
CA PHE A 555 -33.80 -17.84 10.28
C PHE A 555 -34.12 -18.69 11.51
N THR A 556 -33.73 -19.96 11.51
CA THR A 556 -34.01 -20.86 12.65
C THR A 556 -33.29 -20.44 13.91
N ALA A 557 -32.05 -19.94 13.80
CA ALA A 557 -31.34 -19.35 14.93
C ALA A 557 -32.07 -18.11 15.46
N ILE A 558 -32.48 -17.17 14.59
CA ILE A 558 -33.25 -15.99 15.00
C ILE A 558 -34.57 -16.40 15.66
N PHE A 559 -35.29 -17.36 15.10
CA PHE A 559 -36.52 -17.89 15.68
C PHE A 559 -36.29 -18.49 17.07
N ASN A 560 -35.23 -19.28 17.26
CA ASN A 560 -34.88 -19.83 18.56
C ASN A 560 -34.56 -18.71 19.56
N ASN A 561 -33.77 -17.70 19.16
CA ASN A 561 -33.45 -16.55 19.99
C ASN A 561 -34.71 -15.79 20.44
N VAL A 562 -35.72 -15.64 19.57
CA VAL A 562 -37.01 -15.03 19.93
C VAL A 562 -37.69 -15.80 21.07
N LEU A 563 -37.68 -17.13 21.00
CA LEU A 563 -38.29 -17.98 22.03
C LEU A 563 -37.48 -17.98 23.34
N ASP A 564 -36.15 -18.00 23.25
CA ASP A 564 -35.24 -17.89 24.38
C ASP A 564 -35.40 -16.56 25.14
N LEU A 565 -35.67 -15.46 24.44
CA LEU A 565 -36.00 -14.16 25.02
C LEU A 565 -37.42 -14.09 25.62
N GLY A 566 -38.21 -15.16 25.54
CA GLY A 566 -39.57 -15.22 26.10
C GLY A 566 -40.65 -14.57 25.21
N LEU A 567 -40.31 -14.14 23.98
CA LEU A 567 -41.22 -13.49 23.04
C LEU A 567 -42.11 -14.50 22.28
N LYS A 568 -42.77 -15.41 23.01
CA LYS A 568 -43.52 -16.54 22.43
C LYS A 568 -44.61 -16.11 21.45
N ALA A 569 -45.33 -15.03 21.75
CA ALA A 569 -46.41 -14.51 20.90
C ALA A 569 -45.87 -13.98 19.56
N HIS A 570 -44.75 -13.24 19.59
CA HIS A 570 -44.08 -12.77 18.38
C HIS A 570 -43.47 -13.93 17.59
N GLY A 571 -42.87 -14.92 18.26
CA GLY A 571 -42.37 -16.14 17.64
C GLY A 571 -43.46 -16.88 16.85
N LEU A 572 -44.63 -17.10 17.45
CA LEU A 572 -45.77 -17.71 16.75
C LEU A 572 -46.24 -16.90 15.53
N LYS A 573 -46.30 -15.57 15.64
CA LYS A 573 -46.64 -14.68 14.51
C LYS A 573 -45.61 -14.80 13.38
N LEU A 574 -44.32 -14.80 13.72
CA LEU A 574 -43.21 -14.92 12.75
C LEU A 574 -43.25 -16.28 12.03
N LEU A 575 -43.47 -17.37 12.78
CA LEU A 575 -43.55 -18.72 12.21
C LEU A 575 -44.76 -18.87 11.29
N ASN A 576 -45.94 -18.39 11.69
CA ASN A 576 -47.13 -18.41 10.83
C ASN A 576 -46.90 -17.61 9.55
N ALA A 577 -46.37 -16.39 9.66
CA ALA A 577 -46.07 -15.55 8.51
C ALA A 577 -45.04 -16.18 7.57
N LEU A 578 -44.02 -16.86 8.11
CA LEU A 578 -43.07 -17.63 7.29
C LEU A 578 -43.80 -18.73 6.52
N CYS A 579 -44.53 -19.60 7.22
CA CYS A 579 -45.21 -20.73 6.59
C CYS A 579 -46.19 -20.26 5.50
N ASP A 580 -47.02 -19.26 5.80
CA ASP A 580 -47.96 -18.68 4.86
C ASP A 580 -47.25 -18.07 3.63
N ASN A 581 -46.12 -17.38 3.85
CA ASN A 581 -45.32 -16.83 2.75
C ASN A 581 -44.74 -17.93 1.87
N LEU A 582 -44.17 -19.00 2.44
CA LEU A 582 -43.56 -20.08 1.66
C LEU A 582 -44.60 -20.89 0.89
N VAL A 583 -45.79 -21.10 1.46
CA VAL A 583 -46.93 -21.70 0.77
C VAL A 583 -47.39 -20.82 -0.40
N ARG A 584 -47.45 -19.49 -0.21
CA ARG A 584 -47.77 -18.53 -1.28
C ARG A 584 -46.74 -18.56 -2.41
N LEU A 585 -45.45 -18.65 -2.07
CA LEU A 585 -44.34 -18.67 -3.04
C LEU A 585 -44.08 -20.06 -3.65
N LYS A 586 -44.98 -21.04 -3.46
CA LYS A 586 -44.86 -22.43 -3.99
C LYS A 586 -44.43 -22.52 -5.46
N LYS A 587 -44.87 -21.58 -6.30
CA LYS A 587 -44.53 -21.57 -7.74
C LYS A 587 -43.07 -21.21 -8.03
N GLU A 588 -42.41 -20.49 -7.13
CA GLU A 588 -41.05 -19.99 -7.35
C GLU A 588 -39.98 -21.04 -7.05
N TRP A 589 -40.23 -21.94 -6.09
CA TRP A 589 -39.26 -22.96 -5.69
C TRP A 589 -39.56 -24.37 -6.21
N GLU A 590 -40.75 -24.60 -6.77
CA GLU A 590 -41.23 -25.88 -7.29
C GLU A 590 -41.02 -27.07 -6.31
N PRO A 591 -42.06 -27.59 -5.63
CA PRO A 591 -41.86 -28.56 -4.57
C PRO A 591 -41.03 -29.81 -4.90
N LYS A 592 -41.11 -30.28 -6.14
CA LYS A 592 -40.31 -31.38 -6.70
C LYS A 592 -38.78 -31.16 -6.68
N ASN A 593 -38.32 -29.95 -6.35
CA ASN A 593 -36.90 -29.60 -6.25
C ASN A 593 -36.46 -29.41 -4.80
N VAL A 594 -37.33 -29.63 -3.81
CA VAL A 594 -36.95 -29.54 -2.39
C VAL A 594 -36.16 -30.77 -1.98
N GLY A 595 -34.91 -30.54 -1.57
CA GLY A 595 -34.01 -31.57 -1.04
C GLY A 595 -34.04 -31.69 0.48
N GLY A 596 -33.28 -32.63 1.03
CA GLY A 596 -33.17 -32.90 2.48
C GLY A 596 -32.67 -31.71 3.32
N ASP A 597 -32.04 -30.71 2.70
CA ASP A 597 -31.56 -29.51 3.37
C ASP A 597 -32.67 -28.70 4.04
N VAL A 598 -33.86 -28.62 3.45
CA VAL A 598 -34.99 -27.89 4.06
C VAL A 598 -35.52 -28.63 5.29
N MET A 599 -35.53 -29.96 5.25
CA MET A 599 -35.88 -30.79 6.40
C MET A 599 -34.84 -30.63 7.53
N ALA A 600 -33.56 -30.74 7.19
CA ALA A 600 -32.47 -30.72 8.17
C ALA A 600 -32.16 -29.33 8.75
N LYS A 601 -32.31 -28.26 7.96
CA LYS A 601 -31.85 -26.90 8.33
C LYS A 601 -32.98 -25.93 8.67
N LEU A 602 -34.23 -26.23 8.29
CA LEU A 602 -35.39 -25.39 8.61
C LEU A 602 -36.40 -26.15 9.49
N ILE A 603 -37.01 -27.21 8.97
CA ILE A 603 -38.13 -27.88 9.65
C ILE A 603 -37.72 -28.53 10.97
N GLY A 604 -36.66 -29.35 10.96
CA GLY A 604 -36.15 -30.03 12.15
C GLY A 604 -35.87 -29.06 13.30
N PRO A 605 -35.02 -28.03 13.08
CA PRO A 605 -34.73 -27.03 14.11
C PRO A 605 -35.95 -26.25 14.59
N LEU A 606 -36.92 -25.93 13.73
CA LEU A 606 -38.17 -25.26 14.15
C LEU A 606 -39.00 -26.14 15.09
N ILE A 607 -39.14 -27.43 14.78
CA ILE A 607 -39.85 -28.39 15.64
C ILE A 607 -39.14 -28.51 16.99
N THR A 608 -37.81 -28.70 16.98
CA THR A 608 -37.02 -28.78 18.22
C THR A 608 -37.16 -27.53 19.09
N ALA A 609 -37.14 -26.33 18.49
CA ALA A 609 -37.36 -25.08 19.22
C ALA A 609 -38.77 -25.01 19.84
N LEU A 610 -39.82 -25.38 19.08
CA LEU A 610 -41.19 -25.41 19.61
C LEU A 610 -41.34 -26.40 20.78
N GLU A 611 -40.78 -27.60 20.66
CA GLU A 611 -40.80 -28.61 21.72
C GLU A 611 -40.06 -28.15 22.97
N THR A 612 -38.87 -27.56 22.81
CA THR A 612 -38.05 -27.06 23.92
C THR A 612 -38.78 -25.99 24.73
N HIS A 613 -39.55 -25.12 24.08
CA HIS A 613 -40.30 -24.05 24.74
C HIS A 613 -41.75 -24.41 25.10
N GLY A 614 -42.17 -25.67 24.87
CA GLY A 614 -43.51 -26.17 25.19
C GLY A 614 -44.63 -25.52 24.38
N ILE A 615 -44.35 -25.14 23.13
CA ILE A 615 -45.30 -24.44 22.25
C ILE A 615 -45.95 -25.45 21.30
N PRO A 616 -47.29 -25.55 21.24
CA PRO A 616 -47.95 -26.44 20.30
C PRO A 616 -47.69 -25.99 18.86
N GLY A 617 -47.45 -26.95 17.96
CA GLY A 617 -47.20 -26.67 16.55
C GLY A 617 -48.38 -25.94 15.88
N PRO A 618 -48.16 -24.78 15.25
CA PRO A 618 -49.25 -24.05 14.60
C PRO A 618 -49.76 -24.78 13.36
N SER A 619 -51.02 -24.53 12.97
CA SER A 619 -51.62 -25.11 11.77
C SER A 619 -50.85 -24.77 10.50
N ALA A 620 -50.32 -23.56 10.39
CA ALA A 620 -49.53 -23.13 9.22
C ALA A 620 -48.27 -23.98 9.01
N LEU A 621 -47.60 -24.39 10.11
CA LEU A 621 -46.45 -25.30 10.03
C LEU A 621 -46.88 -26.69 9.56
N LYS A 622 -48.04 -27.18 10.01
CA LYS A 622 -48.61 -28.46 9.54
C LYS A 622 -48.92 -28.41 8.05
N ASP A 623 -49.53 -27.33 7.57
CA ASP A 623 -49.88 -27.18 6.15
C ASP A 623 -48.63 -27.10 5.26
N PHE A 624 -47.60 -26.38 5.72
CA PHE A 624 -46.30 -26.34 5.05
C PHE A 624 -45.62 -27.72 5.03
N LEU A 625 -45.64 -28.45 6.15
CA LEU A 625 -45.10 -29.82 6.23
C LEU A 625 -45.81 -30.77 5.27
N GLN A 626 -47.14 -30.72 5.22
CA GLN A 626 -47.92 -31.53 4.28
C GLN A 626 -47.59 -31.20 2.82
N LEU A 627 -47.36 -29.93 2.51
CA LEU A 627 -46.95 -29.50 1.18
C LEU A 627 -45.57 -30.08 0.80
N VAL A 628 -44.57 -29.95 1.68
CA VAL A 628 -43.20 -30.43 1.44
C VAL A 628 -43.17 -31.96 1.33
N LEU A 629 -43.83 -32.67 2.24
CA LEU A 629 -43.89 -34.13 2.23
C LEU A 629 -44.67 -34.65 1.03
N GLY A 630 -45.84 -34.10 0.73
CA GLY A 630 -46.74 -34.61 -0.31
C GLY A 630 -46.31 -34.28 -1.73
N GLU A 631 -46.04 -33.00 -2.02
CA GLU A 631 -45.69 -32.54 -3.38
C GLU A 631 -44.18 -32.62 -3.65
N GLY A 632 -43.36 -32.47 -2.61
CA GLY A 632 -41.91 -32.54 -2.74
C GLY A 632 -41.40 -33.96 -2.73
N LEU A 633 -41.55 -34.69 -1.63
CA LEU A 633 -40.92 -36.01 -1.47
C LEU A 633 -41.76 -37.15 -2.08
N HIS A 634 -43.06 -37.19 -1.83
CA HIS A 634 -43.90 -38.34 -2.19
C HIS A 634 -44.18 -38.46 -3.71
N LYS A 635 -44.28 -37.34 -4.44
CA LYS A 635 -44.48 -37.33 -5.90
C LYS A 635 -43.22 -37.59 -6.72
N GLN A 636 -42.03 -37.53 -6.12
CA GLN A 636 -40.76 -37.80 -6.80
C GLN A 636 -40.44 -39.30 -6.93
N ILE A 637 -41.11 -40.18 -6.16
CA ILE A 637 -40.87 -41.63 -6.23
C ILE A 637 -41.49 -42.18 -7.53
N PRO A 638 -40.69 -42.75 -8.46
CA PRO A 638 -41.24 -43.38 -9.64
C PRO A 638 -42.13 -44.56 -9.23
N PRO A 639 -43.25 -44.83 -9.94
CA PRO A 639 -44.07 -46.00 -9.65
C PRO A 639 -43.23 -47.27 -9.81
N ARG A 640 -43.46 -48.26 -8.93
CA ARG A 640 -42.73 -49.53 -8.98
C ARG A 640 -42.82 -50.11 -10.40
N PRO A 641 -41.67 -50.42 -11.05
CA PRO A 641 -41.69 -50.91 -12.42
C PRO A 641 -42.48 -52.23 -12.49
N PRO A 642 -43.40 -52.37 -13.46
CA PRO A 642 -44.17 -53.61 -13.61
C PRO A 642 -43.26 -54.72 -14.15
N LYS A 643 -43.38 -55.92 -13.58
CA LYS A 643 -42.63 -57.09 -14.07
C LYS A 643 -43.05 -57.40 -15.52
N PRO A 644 -42.12 -57.47 -16.48
CA PRO A 644 -42.47 -57.77 -17.86
C PRO A 644 -43.04 -59.20 -17.98
N LEU A 645 -44.05 -59.35 -18.83
CA LEU A 645 -44.62 -60.65 -19.17
C LEU A 645 -43.70 -61.35 -20.19
N GLY A 646 -42.91 -62.33 -19.74
CA GLY A 646 -41.93 -63.03 -20.59
C GLY A 646 -40.75 -62.16 -20.98
N TRP A 647 -40.33 -62.21 -22.24
CA TRP A 647 -39.21 -61.43 -22.80
C TRP A 647 -39.65 -60.07 -23.37
N ASN A 648 -40.74 -59.50 -22.87
CA ASN A 648 -41.22 -58.21 -23.34
C ASN A 648 -40.24 -57.08 -22.94
N HIS A 649 -39.92 -56.19 -23.88
CA HIS A 649 -39.06 -55.03 -23.68
C HIS A 649 -39.76 -53.73 -24.08
N LYS A 650 -39.39 -52.62 -23.45
CA LYS A 650 -39.96 -51.31 -23.77
C LYS A 650 -39.59 -50.91 -25.21
N PRO A 651 -40.50 -50.26 -25.96
CA PRO A 651 -40.18 -49.76 -27.29
C PRO A 651 -39.05 -48.72 -27.18
N LYS A 652 -38.09 -48.79 -28.09
CA LYS A 652 -37.05 -47.77 -28.24
C LYS A 652 -37.58 -46.54 -28.99
N ASN A 653 -36.85 -45.43 -28.90
CA ASN A 653 -37.26 -44.18 -29.55
C ASN A 653 -37.43 -44.37 -31.07
N LYS A 654 -38.41 -43.68 -31.66
CA LYS A 654 -38.64 -43.74 -33.11
C LYS A 654 -37.41 -43.25 -33.87
N CYS A 655 -37.07 -43.96 -34.94
CA CYS A 655 -35.99 -43.59 -35.84
C CYS A 655 -36.37 -42.34 -36.66
N ASN A 656 -35.49 -41.34 -36.69
CA ASN A 656 -35.63 -40.11 -37.51
C ASN A 656 -34.89 -40.17 -38.85
N ARG A 657 -34.40 -41.35 -39.28
CA ARG A 657 -33.46 -41.48 -40.40
C ARG A 657 -34.10 -41.34 -41.79
N PHE A 658 -35.44 -41.37 -41.88
CA PHE A 658 -36.17 -41.14 -43.13
C PHE A 658 -37.32 -40.16 -42.87
N THR A 659 -37.32 -39.03 -43.58
CA THR A 659 -38.33 -37.96 -43.51
C THR A 659 -39.62 -38.37 -44.25
N GLY A 660 -40.16 -39.52 -43.88
CA GLY A 660 -41.37 -40.13 -44.44
C GLY A 660 -41.57 -41.49 -43.76
N ALA A 661 -42.74 -41.69 -43.16
CA ALA A 661 -43.05 -42.80 -42.25
C ALA A 661 -42.66 -44.20 -42.79
N PHE A 662 -42.36 -45.11 -41.85
CA PHE A 662 -42.06 -46.54 -42.01
C PHE A 662 -40.58 -46.92 -42.24
N CYS A 663 -39.81 -46.98 -41.14
CA CYS A 663 -38.53 -47.70 -41.13
C CYS A 663 -38.81 -49.18 -40.81
N ARG A 664 -38.88 -50.01 -41.86
CA ARG A 664 -39.18 -51.44 -41.73
C ARG A 664 -38.29 -52.19 -40.74
N ALA A 665 -36.99 -51.86 -40.69
CA ALA A 665 -36.06 -52.48 -39.75
C ALA A 665 -36.38 -52.12 -38.27
N CYS A 666 -36.83 -50.89 -38.01
CA CYS A 666 -37.28 -50.48 -36.68
C CYS A 666 -38.61 -51.12 -36.32
N ASP A 667 -39.54 -51.20 -37.28
CA ASP A 667 -40.85 -51.80 -37.04
C ASP A 667 -40.71 -53.29 -36.71
N GLU A 668 -39.90 -54.03 -37.46
CA GLU A 668 -39.59 -55.43 -37.17
C GLU A 668 -38.84 -55.60 -35.83
N LEU A 669 -37.92 -54.68 -35.49
CA LEU A 669 -37.29 -54.66 -34.18
C LEU A 669 -38.31 -54.40 -33.06
N HIS A 670 -39.24 -53.45 -33.22
CA HIS A 670 -40.27 -53.16 -32.22
C HIS A 670 -41.23 -54.32 -32.02
N VAL A 671 -41.61 -55.01 -33.10
CA VAL A 671 -42.40 -56.25 -33.02
C VAL A 671 -41.65 -57.31 -32.23
N PHE A 672 -40.35 -57.49 -32.47
CA PHE A 672 -39.52 -58.38 -31.67
C PHE A 672 -39.46 -57.94 -30.20
N LEU A 673 -39.18 -56.66 -29.91
CA LEU A 673 -39.10 -56.15 -28.55
C LEU A 673 -40.41 -56.38 -27.77
N ALA A 674 -41.56 -56.18 -28.43
CA ALA A 674 -42.89 -56.42 -27.85
C ALA A 674 -43.25 -57.91 -27.70
N ASN A 675 -42.54 -58.82 -28.38
CA ASN A 675 -42.82 -60.24 -28.32
C ASN A 675 -42.35 -60.83 -26.98
N LYS A 676 -43.28 -61.52 -26.32
CA LYS A 676 -43.11 -62.13 -24.98
C LYS A 676 -42.37 -63.47 -25.02
N LYS A 677 -42.35 -64.15 -26.16
CA LYS A 677 -41.78 -65.51 -26.32
C LYS A 677 -40.37 -65.47 -26.89
N ASP A 678 -40.11 -64.56 -27.81
CA ASP A 678 -38.86 -64.52 -28.54
C ASP A 678 -37.76 -63.83 -27.73
N LYS A 679 -36.73 -64.60 -27.38
CA LYS A 679 -35.51 -64.11 -26.72
C LYS A 679 -34.49 -63.59 -27.74
N VAL A 680 -34.45 -64.17 -28.94
CA VAL A 680 -33.44 -63.90 -29.96
C VAL A 680 -34.12 -63.52 -31.27
N TRP A 681 -33.69 -62.42 -31.88
CA TRP A 681 -34.11 -61.99 -33.21
C TRP A 681 -32.94 -62.05 -34.17
N ARG A 682 -33.18 -62.60 -35.36
CA ARG A 682 -32.20 -62.75 -36.44
C ARG A 682 -32.68 -61.93 -37.63
N TYR A 683 -31.89 -60.95 -38.05
CA TYR A 683 -32.25 -60.03 -39.12
C TYR A 683 -31.17 -59.99 -40.21
N GLN A 684 -31.47 -60.59 -41.35
CA GLN A 684 -30.57 -60.66 -42.50
C GLN A 684 -30.83 -59.49 -43.45
N THR A 685 -29.89 -58.54 -43.51
CA THR A 685 -30.03 -57.30 -44.31
C THR A 685 -28.67 -56.69 -44.61
N GLY A 686 -28.57 -55.70 -45.50
CA GLY A 686 -27.31 -55.01 -45.83
C GLY A 686 -26.70 -54.20 -44.67
N ASP A 687 -25.40 -53.87 -44.77
CA ASP A 687 -24.62 -53.21 -43.71
C ASP A 687 -25.24 -51.93 -43.15
N SER A 688 -25.79 -51.06 -44.01
CA SER A 688 -26.37 -49.78 -43.60
C SER A 688 -27.55 -49.92 -42.62
N LEU A 689 -28.39 -50.95 -42.82
CA LEU A 689 -29.55 -51.25 -41.98
C LEU A 689 -29.17 -52.02 -40.72
N ARG A 690 -28.14 -52.88 -40.74
CA ARG A 690 -27.61 -53.50 -39.52
C ARG A 690 -27.01 -52.46 -38.58
N ASN A 691 -26.13 -51.59 -39.11
CA ASN A 691 -25.53 -50.49 -38.34
C ASN A 691 -26.59 -49.54 -37.78
N HIS A 692 -27.72 -49.38 -38.48
CA HIS A 692 -28.85 -48.61 -37.98
C HIS A 692 -29.47 -49.20 -36.70
N VAL A 693 -29.79 -50.49 -36.74
CA VAL A 693 -30.38 -51.24 -35.62
C VAL A 693 -29.40 -51.31 -34.45
N GLU A 694 -28.12 -51.58 -34.72
CA GLU A 694 -27.07 -51.56 -33.70
C GLU A 694 -26.95 -50.18 -33.03
N ALA A 695 -26.98 -49.09 -33.81
CA ALA A 695 -26.96 -47.74 -33.26
C ALA A 695 -28.18 -47.42 -32.39
N MET A 696 -29.37 -47.91 -32.75
CA MET A 696 -30.58 -47.74 -31.93
C MET A 696 -30.54 -48.49 -30.59
N LEU A 697 -29.83 -49.63 -30.56
CA LEU A 697 -29.71 -50.45 -29.36
C LEU A 697 -28.45 -50.13 -28.55
N ARG A 698 -27.54 -49.30 -29.04
CA ARG A 698 -26.22 -49.02 -28.47
C ARG A 698 -26.23 -48.75 -26.96
N THR A 699 -27.08 -47.83 -26.49
CA THR A 699 -27.19 -47.49 -25.06
C THR A 699 -27.63 -48.70 -24.24
N SER A 700 -28.63 -49.43 -24.73
CA SER A 700 -29.14 -50.64 -24.07
C SER A 700 -28.16 -51.81 -24.15
N THR A 701 -27.33 -51.90 -25.18
CA THR A 701 -26.22 -52.87 -25.25
C THR A 701 -25.12 -52.53 -24.26
N MET A 702 -24.77 -51.25 -24.09
CA MET A 702 -23.81 -50.81 -23.07
C MET A 702 -24.30 -51.08 -21.65
N MET A 703 -25.60 -50.92 -21.39
CA MET A 703 -26.24 -51.30 -20.12
C MET A 703 -26.46 -52.83 -20.00
N GLY A 704 -26.09 -53.61 -21.02
CA GLY A 704 -26.21 -55.07 -21.03
C GLY A 704 -27.64 -55.60 -21.15
N HIS A 705 -28.60 -54.78 -21.57
CA HIS A 705 -30.00 -55.18 -21.81
C HIS A 705 -30.15 -56.05 -23.07
N PHE A 706 -29.24 -55.90 -24.03
CA PHE A 706 -29.18 -56.72 -25.24
C PHE A 706 -27.75 -57.18 -25.54
N LYS A 707 -27.61 -58.37 -26.13
CA LYS A 707 -26.37 -58.88 -26.69
C LYS A 707 -26.50 -58.93 -28.21
N LEU A 708 -25.55 -58.30 -28.91
CA LEU A 708 -25.53 -58.20 -30.37
C LEU A 708 -24.39 -59.03 -30.93
N THR A 709 -24.67 -59.89 -31.91
CA THR A 709 -23.65 -60.67 -32.63
C THR A 709 -23.98 -60.71 -34.12
N THR A 710 -22.98 -60.56 -34.98
CA THR A 710 -23.16 -60.60 -36.44
C THR A 710 -22.63 -61.91 -37.01
N GLU A 711 -23.52 -62.73 -37.55
CA GLU A 711 -23.19 -64.00 -38.20
C GLU A 711 -22.75 -63.75 -39.65
N ARG A 712 -21.48 -64.02 -39.94
CA ARG A 712 -20.86 -63.77 -41.24
C ARG A 712 -20.93 -65.00 -42.17
N VAL A 713 -22.12 -65.58 -42.30
CA VAL A 713 -22.38 -66.76 -43.15
C VAL A 713 -23.43 -66.40 -44.20
N GLY A 714 -23.05 -66.43 -45.49
CA GLY A 714 -23.87 -65.96 -46.61
C GLY A 714 -23.85 -64.43 -46.79
N SER A 715 -24.29 -63.91 -47.95
CA SER A 715 -24.42 -62.47 -48.20
C SER A 715 -25.87 -62.13 -48.58
N PRO A 716 -26.52 -61.13 -47.95
CA PRO A 716 -25.99 -60.28 -46.86
C PRO A 716 -25.92 -61.00 -45.49
N TYR A 717 -25.03 -60.55 -44.58
CA TYR A 717 -24.89 -61.10 -43.21
C TYR A 717 -26.12 -60.87 -42.31
N THR A 718 -26.21 -61.66 -41.23
CA THR A 718 -27.33 -61.65 -40.28
C THR A 718 -26.94 -61.02 -38.95
N LEU A 719 -27.69 -60.00 -38.50
CA LEU A 719 -27.58 -59.44 -37.15
C LEU A 719 -28.44 -60.27 -36.18
N VAL A 720 -27.85 -60.73 -35.09
CA VAL A 720 -28.52 -61.48 -34.03
C VAL A 720 -28.61 -60.59 -32.78
N VAL A 721 -29.83 -60.33 -32.32
CA VAL A 721 -30.14 -59.52 -31.13
C VAL A 721 -30.76 -60.43 -30.08
N GLU A 722 -30.07 -60.62 -28.95
CA GLU A 722 -30.56 -61.40 -27.81
C GLU A 722 -30.95 -60.49 -26.64
N LYS A 723 -32.17 -60.68 -26.11
CA LYS A 723 -32.67 -60.04 -24.89
C LYS A 723 -32.07 -60.71 -23.65
N THR A 724 -31.48 -59.93 -22.75
CA THR A 724 -30.83 -60.48 -21.54
C THR A 724 -31.76 -60.47 -20.32
N GLY A 725 -32.84 -59.69 -20.35
CA GLY A 725 -33.76 -59.51 -19.22
C GLY A 725 -33.26 -58.56 -18.12
N ARG A 726 -32.08 -57.95 -18.30
CA ARG A 726 -31.44 -57.06 -17.31
C ARG A 726 -32.15 -55.72 -17.12
N GLU A 727 -32.85 -55.23 -18.14
CA GLU A 727 -33.57 -53.93 -18.11
C GLU A 727 -34.55 -53.81 -16.92
N TYR A 728 -35.29 -54.88 -16.58
CA TYR A 728 -36.18 -54.85 -15.41
C TYR A 728 -35.44 -54.90 -14.07
N ALA A 729 -34.30 -55.59 -13.99
CA ALA A 729 -33.50 -55.65 -12.77
C ALA A 729 -32.91 -54.26 -12.46
N ASP A 730 -32.32 -53.62 -13.47
CA ASP A 730 -31.76 -52.26 -13.33
C ASP A 730 -32.84 -51.24 -12.95
N GLU A 731 -34.04 -51.31 -13.55
CA GLU A 731 -35.17 -50.43 -13.17
C GLU A 731 -35.67 -50.68 -11.75
N LEU A 732 -35.73 -51.94 -11.32
CA LEU A 732 -36.15 -52.30 -9.97
C LEU A 732 -35.13 -51.86 -8.93
N ASP A 733 -33.84 -51.98 -9.23
CA ASP A 733 -32.77 -51.56 -8.32
C ASP A 733 -32.70 -50.02 -8.24
N TYR A 734 -32.87 -49.29 -9.35
CA TYR A 734 -33.04 -47.83 -9.33
C TYR A 734 -34.25 -47.38 -8.47
N TRP A 735 -35.39 -48.08 -8.58
CA TRP A 735 -36.57 -47.81 -7.75
C TRP A 735 -36.31 -48.07 -6.26
N LYS A 736 -35.60 -49.16 -5.92
CA LYS A 736 -35.21 -49.46 -4.52
C LYS A 736 -34.24 -48.42 -3.96
N GLU A 737 -33.23 -48.01 -4.74
CA GLU A 737 -32.30 -46.95 -4.34
C GLU A 737 -33.03 -45.62 -4.08
N SER A 738 -34.01 -45.28 -4.93
CA SER A 738 -34.86 -44.10 -4.74
C SER A 738 -35.70 -44.16 -3.45
N LEU A 739 -36.09 -45.36 -3.00
CA LEU A 739 -36.77 -45.58 -1.72
C LEU A 739 -35.82 -45.46 -0.52
N ILE A 740 -34.63 -46.05 -0.61
CA ILE A 740 -33.60 -46.00 0.45
C ILE A 740 -33.15 -44.54 0.70
N THR A 741 -33.06 -43.73 -0.36
CA THR A 741 -32.71 -42.30 -0.26
C THR A 741 -33.76 -41.48 0.50
N LEU A 742 -34.96 -42.02 0.69
CA LEU A 742 -36.07 -41.35 1.39
C LEU A 742 -36.19 -41.80 2.86
N GLU A 743 -35.64 -42.97 3.22
CA GLU A 743 -35.58 -43.47 4.60
C GLU A 743 -34.43 -42.82 5.41
N HIS A 744 -33.41 -42.30 4.72
CA HIS A 744 -32.29 -41.55 5.29
C HIS A 744 -32.51 -40.05 5.19
#